data_AF-A0A1H9N534-F1
#
_entry.id   AF-A0A1H9N534-F1
#
_cell.length_a   1.000
_cell.length_b   1.000
_cell.length_c   1.000
_cell.angle_alpha   90.00
_cell.angle_beta   90.00
_cell.angle_gamma   90.00
#
_symmetry.space_group_name_H-M   'P 1'
#
loop_
_entity.id
_entity.type
_entity.pdbx_description
1 polymer ?
#
loop_
_entity_poly.entity_id
_entity_poly.type
_entity_poly.pdbx_seq_one_letter_code
_entity_poly.pdbx_strand_id
1 'polypeptide(L)'
;MEETQTQQSLHRFMQFSIYLAVSLDLLCFLLPQMRPHLPVYIWGIAKMLTNIFSRLTIFQHPLYSRLFILSLLLLVSVGTLSKKSREFNAKRAIAFPLFTGLIFFFGSPLVLKAMAEEMITNTWGMICYSSLLILGTILIHTATDNISKIISSGFGKDRWNIEEESFMQPIRPKLGPHRVSIPSLFYFKDKVRNGFINIENIFRGTLLIGTPGSGKSFGVVMPFIRQLIDKGFCICLYDFKYPDLGQLAYYHYLHQRKKGKLLNYGFHVLNLNQVERSRRVNVLRSDYISTLADASETAEALVEALKKGDKSSGSDQFFTQSAVNFLSASIYFLARHDGGKYSSLPHLLSFLNCSYEQIFSALMSNDELSSLLSPFKSAYQARAFDQLEGQVGTLKIFISRLATLESFWIFSGDDFSLRISDPAAPSMLILANDPNTQNINSACYSAVLNRLTRLLNNKGNLPSALLLDELPTLFVHKIENLIATARSNRVAVLMGLQELPQFQQQYGKDTANTICAVVGNVLAGSVRNKETLDWLEKLFGKVKQVNESLSIDRNKTSVSLSERLEYLIPSGKIASLRAGELVGMLAGDVVESFDGRYESSAINCRVNLDLESIAKEESSYPQMPLYYDFKGAKRQVLEENFRRINREISQLIACFPSA
;
A
#
# COMPACT_ATOMS: atom_id res chain seq x y z
N MET A 1 -40.71 19.57 -21.59
CA MET A 1 -41.52 20.32 -22.57
C MET A 1 -42.95 20.04 -22.16
N GLU A 2 -43.76 21.07 -21.94
CA GLU A 2 -45.19 20.88 -21.72
C GLU A 2 -45.80 20.27 -22.99
N GLU A 3 -46.65 19.25 -22.84
CA GLU A 3 -47.41 18.74 -23.99
C GLU A 3 -48.34 19.86 -24.47
N THR A 4 -48.28 20.19 -25.75
CA THR A 4 -49.28 21.08 -26.31
C THR A 4 -50.65 20.39 -26.26
N GLN A 5 -51.74 21.13 -26.07
CA GLN A 5 -53.10 20.56 -26.11
C GLN A 5 -53.35 19.72 -27.38
N THR A 6 -52.69 20.09 -28.48
CA THR A 6 -52.70 19.34 -29.74
C THR A 6 -52.07 17.95 -29.64
N GLN A 7 -50.96 17.79 -28.90
CA GLN A 7 -50.33 16.50 -28.67
C GLN A 7 -51.19 15.57 -27.81
N GLN A 8 -51.82 16.12 -26.75
CA GLN A 8 -52.75 15.36 -25.91
C GLN A 8 -54.02 14.93 -26.63
N SER A 9 -54.51 15.77 -27.55
CA SER A 9 -55.64 15.44 -28.42
C SER A 9 -55.25 14.34 -29.40
N LEU A 10 -54.08 14.45 -30.04
CA LEU A 10 -53.57 13.45 -30.99
C LEU A 10 -53.32 12.09 -30.31
N HIS A 11 -52.73 12.08 -29.12
CA HIS A 11 -52.52 10.86 -28.35
C HIS A 11 -53.84 10.15 -28.01
N ARG A 12 -54.84 10.89 -27.52
CA ARG A 12 -56.19 10.35 -27.25
C ARG A 12 -56.86 9.81 -28.51
N PHE A 13 -56.69 10.49 -29.64
CA PHE A 13 -57.20 10.03 -30.93
C PHE A 13 -56.54 8.71 -31.39
N MET A 14 -55.23 8.57 -31.21
CA MET A 14 -54.52 7.33 -31.58
C MET A 14 -54.88 6.17 -30.64
N GLN A 15 -55.08 6.42 -29.34
CA GLN A 15 -55.61 5.43 -28.41
C GLN A 15 -57.03 4.98 -28.79
N PHE A 16 -57.90 5.93 -29.18
CA PHE A 16 -59.21 5.61 -29.71
C PHE A 16 -59.12 4.73 -30.97
N SER A 17 -58.17 5.01 -31.86
CA SER A 17 -57.94 4.23 -33.09
C SER A 17 -57.55 2.77 -32.81
N ILE A 18 -56.77 2.51 -31.75
CA ILE A 18 -56.43 1.13 -31.33
C ILE A 18 -57.70 0.37 -30.92
N TYR A 19 -58.51 0.93 -30.03
CA TYR A 19 -59.70 0.24 -29.53
C TYR A 19 -60.81 0.15 -30.59
N LEU A 20 -60.87 1.09 -31.53
CA LEU A 20 -61.71 0.99 -32.72
C LEU A 20 -61.26 -0.16 -33.64
N ALA A 21 -59.95 -0.34 -33.84
CA ALA A 21 -59.44 -1.46 -34.62
C ALA A 21 -59.73 -2.81 -33.96
N VAL A 22 -59.61 -2.90 -32.62
CA VAL A 22 -60.00 -4.09 -31.85
C VAL A 22 -61.51 -4.38 -31.96
N SER A 23 -62.37 -3.36 -31.88
CA SER A 23 -63.81 -3.56 -32.00
C SER A 23 -64.21 -3.99 -33.41
N LEU A 24 -63.59 -3.43 -34.46
CA LEU A 24 -63.76 -3.85 -35.84
C LEU A 24 -63.25 -5.27 -36.09
N ASP A 25 -62.14 -5.68 -35.45
CA ASP A 25 -61.63 -7.06 -35.51
C ASP A 25 -62.64 -8.05 -34.91
N LEU A 26 -63.15 -7.77 -33.70
CA LEU A 26 -64.20 -8.57 -33.07
C LEU A 26 -65.44 -8.65 -33.97
N LEU A 27 -65.85 -7.52 -34.55
CA LEU A 27 -66.97 -7.43 -35.47
C LEU A 27 -66.75 -8.30 -36.71
N CYS A 28 -65.60 -8.20 -37.37
CA CYS A 28 -65.33 -8.92 -38.62
C CYS A 28 -65.17 -10.43 -38.44
N PHE A 29 -64.54 -10.88 -37.36
CA PHE A 29 -64.19 -12.29 -37.18
C PHE A 29 -65.17 -13.08 -36.29
N LEU A 30 -65.87 -12.45 -35.33
CA LEU A 30 -66.87 -13.16 -34.49
C LEU A 30 -68.29 -13.14 -35.05
N LEU A 31 -68.71 -12.07 -35.72
CA LEU A 31 -70.09 -11.98 -36.24
C LEU A 31 -70.45 -13.14 -37.19
N PRO A 32 -69.59 -13.56 -38.14
CA PRO A 32 -69.89 -14.70 -39.01
C PRO A 32 -70.21 -16.00 -38.24
N GLN A 33 -69.62 -16.17 -37.05
CA GLN A 33 -69.80 -17.34 -36.19
C GLN A 33 -71.06 -17.25 -35.31
N MET A 34 -71.60 -16.03 -35.09
CA MET A 34 -72.83 -15.78 -34.32
C MET A 34 -74.13 -16.00 -35.12
N ARG A 35 -74.04 -16.48 -36.37
CA ARG A 35 -75.17 -16.73 -37.29
C ARG A 35 -76.37 -17.45 -36.67
N PRO A 36 -76.19 -18.49 -35.85
CA PRO A 36 -77.33 -19.25 -35.31
C PRO A 36 -78.12 -18.49 -34.23
N HIS A 37 -77.58 -17.41 -33.67
CA HIS A 37 -78.09 -16.78 -32.45
C HIS A 37 -78.55 -15.33 -32.62
N LEU A 38 -78.44 -14.74 -33.83
CA LEU A 38 -78.79 -13.35 -34.09
C LEU A 38 -80.15 -13.19 -34.82
N PRO A 39 -81.00 -12.22 -34.42
CA PRO A 39 -82.18 -11.84 -35.19
C PRO A 39 -81.83 -11.41 -36.63
N VAL A 40 -82.69 -11.78 -37.60
CA VAL A 40 -82.46 -11.58 -39.05
C VAL A 40 -82.13 -10.13 -39.43
N TYR A 41 -82.75 -9.15 -38.78
CA TYR A 41 -82.48 -7.72 -39.01
C TYR A 41 -81.06 -7.30 -38.59
N ILE A 42 -80.61 -7.75 -37.41
CA ILE A 42 -79.28 -7.45 -36.87
C ILE A 42 -78.21 -8.15 -37.72
N TRP A 43 -78.50 -9.37 -38.18
CA TRP A 43 -77.66 -10.10 -39.13
C TRP A 43 -77.51 -9.36 -40.46
N GLY A 44 -78.58 -8.75 -40.98
CA GLY A 44 -78.54 -7.96 -42.22
C GLY A 44 -77.57 -6.79 -42.16
N ILE A 45 -77.64 -6.01 -41.08
CA ILE A 45 -76.74 -4.87 -40.83
C ILE A 45 -75.31 -5.35 -40.59
N ALA A 46 -75.12 -6.38 -39.76
CA ALA A 46 -73.84 -7.02 -39.50
C ALA A 46 -73.16 -7.54 -40.79
N LYS A 47 -73.93 -8.21 -41.65
CA LYS A 47 -73.45 -8.74 -42.95
C LYS A 47 -73.06 -7.61 -43.91
N MET A 48 -73.81 -6.50 -43.91
CA MET A 48 -73.46 -5.32 -44.70
C MET A 48 -72.14 -4.72 -44.23
N LEU A 49 -71.96 -4.51 -42.92
CA LEU A 49 -70.73 -3.96 -42.35
C LEU A 49 -69.53 -4.88 -42.59
N THR A 50 -69.65 -6.17 -42.30
CA THR A 50 -68.58 -7.16 -42.54
C THR A 50 -68.19 -7.23 -44.02
N ASN A 51 -69.12 -7.13 -44.96
CA ASN A 51 -68.84 -7.08 -46.40
C ASN A 51 -68.13 -5.79 -46.86
N ILE A 52 -68.31 -4.68 -46.15
CA ILE A 52 -67.61 -3.42 -46.44
C ILE A 52 -66.17 -3.52 -45.92
N PHE A 53 -66.00 -3.98 -44.68
CA PHE A 53 -64.68 -4.05 -44.04
C PHE A 53 -63.83 -5.22 -44.54
N SER A 54 -64.40 -6.32 -45.01
CA SER A 54 -63.65 -7.45 -45.60
C SER A 54 -62.96 -7.12 -46.93
N ARG A 55 -63.33 -6.00 -47.57
CA ARG A 55 -62.61 -5.46 -48.75
C ARG A 55 -61.27 -4.84 -48.39
N LEU A 56 -61.05 -4.47 -47.12
CA LEU A 56 -59.76 -3.98 -46.63
C LEU A 56 -58.85 -5.18 -46.36
N THR A 57 -57.63 -5.13 -46.88
CA THR A 57 -56.60 -6.18 -46.72
C THR A 57 -56.33 -6.53 -45.26
N ILE A 58 -56.50 -5.57 -44.35
CA ILE A 58 -56.31 -5.71 -42.91
C ILE A 58 -57.26 -6.75 -42.29
N PHE A 59 -58.52 -6.80 -42.72
CA PHE A 59 -59.55 -7.67 -42.12
C PHE A 59 -59.79 -8.95 -42.93
N GLN A 60 -58.97 -9.23 -43.95
CA GLN A 60 -59.05 -10.48 -44.72
C GLN A 60 -58.51 -11.69 -43.96
N HIS A 61 -57.51 -11.48 -43.10
CA HIS A 61 -56.90 -12.54 -42.31
C HIS A 61 -56.70 -12.06 -40.87
N PRO A 62 -57.00 -12.87 -39.83
CA PRO A 62 -56.84 -12.46 -38.43
C PRO A 62 -55.42 -11.97 -38.11
N LEU A 63 -54.39 -12.58 -38.71
CA LEU A 63 -53.00 -12.16 -38.53
C LEU A 63 -52.72 -10.74 -39.07
N TYR A 64 -53.33 -10.33 -40.19
CA TYR A 64 -53.14 -8.99 -40.75
C TYR A 64 -53.75 -7.91 -39.84
N SER A 65 -54.92 -8.19 -39.27
CA SER A 65 -55.55 -7.32 -38.28
C SER A 65 -54.70 -7.21 -37.00
N ARG A 66 -54.12 -8.32 -36.53
CA ARG A 66 -53.18 -8.32 -35.39
C ARG A 66 -51.93 -7.47 -35.65
N LEU A 67 -51.32 -7.60 -36.83
CA LEU A 67 -50.16 -6.79 -37.21
C LEU A 67 -50.52 -5.31 -37.32
N PHE A 68 -51.71 -4.98 -37.83
CA PHE A 68 -52.19 -3.60 -37.90
C PHE A 68 -52.42 -3.00 -36.51
N ILE A 69 -53.12 -3.69 -35.61
CA ILE A 69 -53.34 -3.25 -34.22
C ILE A 69 -51.99 -3.12 -33.48
N LEU A 70 -51.05 -4.04 -33.70
CA LEU A 70 -49.70 -3.95 -33.14
C LEU A 70 -48.95 -2.72 -33.69
N SER A 71 -49.10 -2.39 -34.97
CA SER A 71 -48.48 -1.20 -35.55
C SER A 71 -49.03 0.10 -34.93
N LEU A 72 -50.33 0.15 -34.64
CA LEU A 72 -50.96 1.28 -33.93
C LEU A 72 -50.47 1.38 -32.48
N LEU A 73 -50.35 0.25 -31.78
CA LEU A 73 -49.79 0.18 -30.43
C LEU A 73 -48.34 0.71 -30.39
N LEU A 74 -47.50 0.29 -31.34
CA LEU A 74 -46.13 0.79 -31.45
C LEU A 74 -46.10 2.28 -31.77
N LEU A 75 -46.95 2.77 -32.67
CA LEU A 75 -47.02 4.17 -33.02
C LEU A 75 -47.45 5.04 -31.82
N VAL A 76 -48.46 4.63 -31.07
CA VAL A 76 -48.88 5.30 -29.83
C VAL A 76 -47.75 5.33 -28.82
N SER A 77 -47.02 4.22 -28.66
CA SER A 77 -45.92 4.15 -27.70
C SER A 77 -44.80 5.15 -27.98
N VAL A 78 -44.47 5.41 -29.26
CA VAL A 78 -43.48 6.41 -29.69
C VAL A 78 -43.94 7.83 -29.33
N GLY A 79 -45.25 8.08 -29.34
CA GLY A 79 -45.86 9.36 -29.00
C GLY A 79 -46.06 9.59 -27.50
N THR A 80 -45.84 8.59 -26.63
CA THR A 80 -46.11 8.72 -25.19
C THR A 80 -44.92 9.38 -24.45
N LEU A 81 -45.17 10.53 -23.83
CA LEU A 81 -44.22 11.19 -22.91
C LEU A 81 -44.59 10.85 -21.46
N SER A 82 -44.28 9.64 -21.03
CA SER A 82 -44.65 9.17 -19.70
C SER A 82 -43.74 9.72 -18.58
N LYS A 83 -44.33 9.92 -17.40
CA LYS A 83 -43.62 10.34 -16.17
C LYS A 83 -42.55 9.33 -15.76
N LYS A 84 -41.30 9.75 -15.83
CA LYS A 84 -40.13 8.98 -15.40
C LYS A 84 -40.15 8.78 -13.88
N SER A 85 -39.97 7.53 -13.42
CA SER A 85 -39.97 7.18 -11.99
C SER A 85 -38.65 6.52 -11.57
N ARG A 86 -38.21 6.80 -10.34
CA ARG A 86 -36.91 6.36 -9.81
C ARG A 86 -36.89 4.88 -9.37
N GLU A 87 -38.05 4.35 -8.98
CA GLU A 87 -38.23 2.96 -8.53
C GLU A 87 -39.00 2.13 -9.58
N PHE A 88 -38.51 2.11 -10.81
CA PHE A 88 -39.17 1.40 -11.90
C PHE A 88 -38.62 -0.02 -12.08
N ASN A 89 -39.41 -1.04 -11.76
CA ASN A 89 -39.04 -2.44 -11.99
C ASN A 89 -39.41 -2.88 -13.40
N ALA A 90 -38.46 -2.83 -14.33
CA ALA A 90 -38.66 -3.18 -15.73
C ALA A 90 -39.19 -4.61 -15.96
N LYS A 91 -38.86 -5.57 -15.08
CA LYS A 91 -39.38 -6.95 -15.21
C LYS A 91 -40.89 -7.03 -14.96
N ARG A 92 -41.38 -6.37 -13.91
CA ARG A 92 -42.82 -6.36 -13.56
C ARG A 92 -43.64 -5.43 -14.43
N ALA A 93 -43.09 -4.28 -14.80
CA ALA A 93 -43.84 -3.23 -15.49
C ALA A 93 -43.79 -3.33 -17.03
N ILE A 94 -42.81 -4.06 -17.60
CA ILE A 94 -42.63 -4.18 -19.06
C ILE A 94 -42.57 -5.65 -19.47
N ALA A 95 -41.58 -6.41 -18.98
CA ALA A 95 -41.30 -7.74 -19.52
C ALA A 95 -42.46 -8.72 -19.32
N PHE A 96 -43.04 -8.78 -18.11
CA PHE A 96 -44.14 -9.70 -17.82
C PHE A 96 -45.45 -9.34 -18.57
N PRO A 97 -45.95 -8.09 -18.55
CA PRO A 97 -47.13 -7.70 -19.32
C PRO A 97 -46.93 -7.82 -20.84
N LEU A 98 -45.74 -7.49 -21.37
CA LEU A 98 -45.48 -7.61 -22.80
C LEU A 98 -45.49 -9.07 -23.26
N PHE A 99 -44.81 -9.96 -22.53
CA PHE A 99 -44.73 -11.38 -22.89
C PHE A 99 -46.11 -12.06 -22.79
N THR A 100 -46.81 -11.87 -21.68
CA THR A 100 -48.17 -12.42 -21.47
C THR A 100 -49.17 -11.81 -22.47
N GLY A 101 -49.07 -10.51 -22.73
CA GLY A 101 -49.89 -9.80 -23.70
C GLY A 101 -49.70 -10.31 -25.13
N LEU A 102 -48.47 -10.53 -25.58
CA LEU A 102 -48.17 -11.10 -26.91
C LEU A 102 -48.71 -12.53 -27.07
N ILE A 103 -48.61 -13.36 -26.03
CA ILE A 103 -49.18 -14.72 -26.04
C ILE A 103 -50.70 -14.67 -26.20
N PHE A 104 -51.40 -13.84 -25.43
CA PHE A 104 -52.85 -13.72 -25.55
C PHE A 104 -53.28 -13.12 -26.90
N PHE A 105 -52.56 -12.09 -27.34
CA PHE A 105 -52.86 -11.37 -28.58
C PHE A 105 -52.68 -12.24 -29.83
N PHE A 106 -51.54 -12.92 -29.99
CA PHE A 106 -51.28 -13.82 -31.12
C PHE A 106 -51.84 -15.23 -30.93
N GLY A 107 -52.19 -15.63 -29.71
CA GLY A 107 -52.88 -16.90 -29.43
C GLY A 107 -54.37 -16.86 -29.74
N SER A 108 -55.00 -15.68 -29.74
CA SER A 108 -56.44 -15.55 -30.01
C SER A 108 -56.91 -16.13 -31.36
N PRO A 109 -56.21 -16.00 -32.51
CA PRO A 109 -56.66 -16.62 -33.77
C PRO A 109 -56.70 -18.16 -33.74
N LEU A 110 -55.93 -18.80 -32.84
CA LEU A 110 -56.01 -20.27 -32.66
C LEU A 110 -57.38 -20.69 -32.11
N VAL A 111 -58.01 -19.84 -31.29
CA VAL A 111 -59.38 -20.07 -30.80
C VAL A 111 -60.39 -20.01 -31.95
N LEU A 112 -60.24 -19.04 -32.87
CA LEU A 112 -61.09 -18.98 -34.08
C LEU A 112 -60.93 -20.23 -34.95
N LYS A 113 -59.70 -20.75 -35.09
CA LYS A 113 -59.44 -21.99 -35.82
C LYS A 113 -60.07 -23.20 -35.13
N ALA A 114 -59.90 -23.32 -33.80
CA ALA A 114 -60.51 -24.39 -33.01
C ALA A 114 -62.05 -24.35 -33.03
N MET A 115 -62.65 -23.16 -33.12
CA MET A 115 -64.09 -23.00 -33.32
C MET A 115 -64.53 -23.43 -34.72
N ALA A 116 -63.74 -23.14 -35.76
CA ALA A 116 -64.02 -23.58 -37.12
C ALA A 116 -63.92 -25.10 -37.30
N GLU A 117 -63.07 -25.76 -36.51
CA GLU A 117 -62.90 -27.23 -36.45
C GLU A 117 -63.85 -27.92 -35.43
N GLU A 118 -64.84 -27.19 -34.91
CA GLU A 118 -65.84 -27.66 -33.91
C GLU A 118 -65.26 -28.21 -32.59
N MET A 119 -63.99 -27.95 -32.28
CA MET A 119 -63.33 -28.40 -31.03
C MET A 119 -63.83 -27.66 -29.78
N ILE A 120 -64.39 -26.46 -29.92
CA ILE A 120 -64.86 -25.61 -28.81
C ILE A 120 -66.28 -25.13 -29.12
N THR A 121 -67.17 -25.16 -28.13
CA THR A 121 -68.55 -24.64 -28.29
C THR A 121 -68.54 -23.16 -28.64
N ASN A 122 -69.42 -22.77 -29.57
CA ASN A 122 -69.45 -21.42 -30.13
C ASN A 122 -69.49 -20.32 -29.06
N THR A 123 -70.30 -20.47 -28.00
CA THR A 123 -70.43 -19.44 -26.97
C THR A 123 -69.15 -19.25 -26.14
N TRP A 124 -68.54 -20.34 -25.66
CA TRP A 124 -67.31 -20.26 -24.86
C TRP A 124 -66.10 -19.85 -25.70
N GLY A 125 -66.04 -20.28 -26.97
CA GLY A 125 -65.01 -19.86 -27.91
C GLY A 125 -65.05 -18.35 -28.19
N MET A 126 -66.24 -17.76 -28.35
CA MET A 126 -66.41 -16.32 -28.57
C MET A 126 -65.95 -15.48 -27.38
N ILE A 127 -66.31 -15.92 -26.16
CA ILE A 127 -65.88 -15.25 -24.92
C ILE A 127 -64.35 -15.36 -24.79
N CYS A 128 -63.80 -16.56 -24.99
CA CYS A 128 -62.36 -16.79 -24.89
C CYS A 128 -61.56 -15.94 -25.90
N TYR A 129 -61.98 -15.91 -27.17
CA TYR A 129 -61.37 -15.07 -28.20
C TYR A 129 -61.39 -13.59 -27.82
N SER A 130 -62.55 -13.08 -27.40
CA SER A 130 -62.73 -11.68 -27.03
C SER A 130 -61.87 -11.29 -25.83
N SER A 131 -61.86 -12.13 -24.80
CA SER A 131 -61.04 -11.91 -23.61
C SER A 131 -59.55 -11.90 -23.93
N LEU A 132 -59.06 -12.87 -24.71
CA LEU A 132 -57.65 -12.95 -25.10
C LEU A 132 -57.21 -11.74 -25.91
N LEU A 133 -58.03 -11.29 -26.87
CA LEU A 133 -57.71 -10.11 -27.68
C LEU A 133 -57.69 -8.83 -26.84
N ILE A 134 -58.71 -8.59 -26.02
CA ILE A 134 -58.82 -7.36 -25.22
C ILE A 134 -57.72 -7.33 -24.14
N LEU A 135 -57.54 -8.42 -23.38
CA LEU A 135 -56.50 -8.50 -22.36
C LEU A 135 -55.10 -8.41 -22.98
N GLY A 136 -54.88 -9.10 -24.10
CA GLY A 136 -53.62 -9.04 -24.84
C GLY A 136 -53.29 -7.61 -25.29
N THR A 137 -54.26 -6.89 -25.85
CA THR A 137 -54.10 -5.49 -26.29
C THR A 137 -53.79 -4.57 -25.12
N ILE A 138 -54.53 -4.67 -24.00
CA ILE A 138 -54.33 -3.83 -22.81
C ILE A 138 -52.94 -4.07 -22.21
N LEU A 139 -52.51 -5.32 -22.10
CA LEU A 139 -51.20 -5.69 -21.55
C LEU A 139 -50.05 -5.20 -22.43
N ILE A 140 -50.16 -5.31 -23.76
CA ILE A 140 -49.16 -4.78 -24.68
C ILE A 140 -49.13 -3.24 -24.58
N HIS A 141 -50.27 -2.56 -24.61
CA HIS A 141 -50.37 -1.09 -24.51
C HIS A 141 -49.73 -0.57 -23.21
N THR A 142 -50.08 -1.17 -22.07
CA THR A 142 -49.49 -0.77 -20.77
C THR A 142 -48.00 -1.06 -20.70
N ALA A 143 -47.52 -2.15 -21.28
CA ALA A 143 -46.09 -2.44 -21.35
C ALA A 143 -45.34 -1.42 -22.19
N THR A 144 -45.87 -1.07 -23.38
CA THR A 144 -45.23 -0.13 -24.31
C THR A 144 -45.23 1.30 -23.76
N ASP A 145 -46.28 1.75 -23.09
CA ASP A 145 -46.32 3.07 -22.42
C ASP A 145 -45.34 3.15 -21.25
N ASN A 146 -45.05 2.02 -20.63
CA ASN A 146 -44.09 1.94 -19.53
C ASN A 146 -42.64 1.96 -20.01
N ILE A 147 -42.35 1.67 -21.28
CA ILE A 147 -41.00 1.78 -21.87
C ILE A 147 -40.52 3.24 -21.85
N SER A 148 -41.40 4.21 -22.14
CA SER A 148 -41.04 5.64 -22.13
C SER A 148 -40.73 6.21 -20.74
N LYS A 149 -41.02 5.46 -19.66
CA LYS A 149 -40.71 5.82 -18.26
C LYS A 149 -39.29 5.45 -17.81
N ILE A 150 -38.53 4.70 -18.61
CA ILE A 150 -37.17 4.27 -18.24
C ILE A 150 -36.24 5.48 -18.12
N ILE A 151 -35.61 5.63 -16.96
CA ILE A 151 -34.49 6.57 -16.76
C ILE A 151 -33.20 5.79 -16.96
N SER A 152 -32.47 6.07 -18.05
CA SER A 152 -31.09 5.60 -18.21
C SER A 152 -30.13 6.59 -17.55
N SER A 153 -30.01 6.56 -16.22
CA SER A 153 -28.94 7.30 -15.53
C SER A 153 -28.10 6.37 -14.64
N GLY A 154 -26.79 6.64 -14.59
CA GLY A 154 -25.84 5.99 -13.68
C GLY A 154 -25.90 6.54 -12.26
N PHE A 155 -26.62 7.65 -12.06
CA PHE A 155 -26.71 8.40 -10.82
C PHE A 155 -27.04 7.54 -9.58
N GLY A 156 -26.10 7.48 -8.63
CA GLY A 156 -26.24 6.79 -7.36
C GLY A 156 -25.88 5.30 -7.35
N LYS A 157 -25.45 4.73 -8.48
CA LYS A 157 -24.93 3.35 -8.53
C LYS A 157 -23.55 3.23 -7.87
N ASP A 158 -22.71 4.25 -8.02
CA ASP A 158 -21.39 4.31 -7.41
C ASP A 158 -21.35 5.36 -6.30
N ARG A 159 -21.79 4.98 -5.09
CA ARG A 159 -21.84 5.89 -3.93
C ARG A 159 -20.47 6.33 -3.44
N TRP A 160 -19.46 5.52 -3.71
CA TRP A 160 -18.10 5.70 -3.20
C TRP A 160 -17.14 6.17 -4.28
N ASN A 161 -17.65 6.50 -5.47
CA ASN A 161 -16.86 6.98 -6.60
C ASN A 161 -15.66 6.06 -6.92
N ILE A 162 -15.87 4.74 -6.83
CA ILE A 162 -14.84 3.73 -7.06
C ILE A 162 -14.41 3.75 -8.53
N GLU A 163 -15.34 3.99 -9.46
CA GLU A 163 -15.07 3.92 -10.89
C GLU A 163 -14.24 5.12 -11.38
N GLU A 164 -14.62 6.35 -11.03
CA GLU A 164 -13.91 7.57 -11.42
C GLU A 164 -12.55 7.73 -10.72
N GLU A 165 -12.39 7.15 -9.53
CA GLU A 165 -11.10 7.08 -8.82
C GLU A 165 -10.24 5.87 -9.26
N SER A 166 -10.78 4.99 -10.12
CA SER A 166 -10.01 3.87 -10.65
C SER A 166 -9.11 4.29 -11.81
N PHE A 167 -7.91 3.72 -11.87
CA PHE A 167 -6.97 4.00 -12.95
C PHE A 167 -6.18 2.74 -13.32
N MET A 168 -5.73 2.71 -14.57
CA MET A 168 -4.96 1.59 -15.09
C MET A 168 -3.59 1.52 -14.41
N GLN A 169 -3.21 0.32 -13.98
CA GLN A 169 -1.92 0.04 -13.35
C GLN A 169 -1.12 -0.99 -14.17
N PRO A 170 0.20 -1.13 -13.93
CA PRO A 170 1.03 -2.07 -14.67
C PRO A 170 0.53 -3.52 -14.55
N ILE A 171 0.32 -4.16 -15.71
CA ILE A 171 -0.17 -5.56 -15.80
C ILE A 171 0.95 -6.59 -15.99
N ARG A 172 2.18 -6.15 -16.26
CA ARG A 172 3.34 -7.01 -16.47
C ARG A 172 4.41 -6.74 -15.42
N PRO A 173 5.10 -7.79 -14.92
CA PRO A 173 6.23 -7.60 -14.03
C PRO A 173 7.40 -7.00 -14.82
N LYS A 174 8.08 -6.02 -14.23
CA LYS A 174 9.34 -5.47 -14.75
C LYS A 174 10.53 -6.13 -14.05
N LEU A 175 11.00 -7.22 -14.63
CA LEU A 175 12.16 -7.95 -14.12
C LEU A 175 13.46 -7.18 -14.40
N GLY A 176 14.43 -7.31 -13.51
CA GLY A 176 15.75 -6.69 -13.63
C GLY A 176 16.59 -6.86 -12.36
N PRO A 177 17.91 -6.63 -12.44
CA PRO A 177 18.82 -6.83 -11.30
C PRO A 177 18.60 -5.81 -10.18
N HIS A 178 17.97 -4.68 -10.46
CA HIS A 178 17.77 -3.56 -9.51
C HIS A 178 16.30 -3.18 -9.36
N ARG A 179 15.41 -4.12 -9.67
CA ARG A 179 13.95 -3.91 -9.68
C ARG A 179 13.28 -4.85 -8.69
N VAL A 180 12.17 -4.46 -8.09
CA VAL A 180 11.32 -5.36 -7.30
C VAL A 180 9.91 -5.29 -7.88
N SER A 181 9.34 -6.45 -8.21
CA SER A 181 7.99 -6.56 -8.77
C SER A 181 7.12 -7.39 -7.84
N ILE A 182 6.08 -6.79 -7.27
CA ILE A 182 5.19 -7.45 -6.31
C ILE A 182 3.83 -7.70 -7.01
N PRO A 183 3.34 -8.94 -7.09
CA PRO A 183 2.03 -9.23 -7.66
C PRO A 183 0.91 -8.50 -6.90
N SER A 184 -0.04 -7.94 -7.64
CA SER A 184 -1.16 -7.19 -7.09
C SER A 184 -2.48 -7.42 -7.85
N LEU A 185 -3.57 -6.99 -7.24
CA LEU A 185 -4.92 -6.93 -7.79
C LEU A 185 -5.38 -5.48 -7.73
N PHE A 186 -5.90 -4.95 -8.84
CA PHE A 186 -6.45 -3.60 -8.88
C PHE A 186 -7.79 -3.58 -9.59
N TYR A 187 -8.64 -2.62 -9.24
CA TYR A 187 -9.94 -2.42 -9.86
C TYR A 187 -9.82 -1.36 -10.97
N PHE A 188 -10.36 -1.64 -12.16
CA PHE A 188 -10.45 -0.69 -13.27
C PHE A 188 -11.50 -1.12 -14.30
N LYS A 189 -12.47 -0.24 -14.62
CA LYS A 189 -13.53 -0.49 -15.61
C LYS A 189 -14.39 -1.69 -15.26
N ASP A 190 -15.07 -1.63 -14.10
CA ASP A 190 -15.96 -2.67 -13.57
C ASP A 190 -15.33 -4.06 -13.39
N LYS A 191 -14.00 -4.14 -13.35
CA LYS A 191 -13.26 -5.42 -13.28
C LYS A 191 -12.06 -5.32 -12.37
N VAL A 192 -11.87 -6.35 -11.55
CA VAL A 192 -10.61 -6.60 -10.85
C VAL A 192 -9.64 -7.28 -11.81
N ARG A 193 -8.42 -6.76 -11.90
CA ARG A 193 -7.36 -7.18 -12.82
C ARG A 193 -6.12 -7.58 -12.03
N ASN A 194 -5.40 -8.58 -12.54
CA ASN A 194 -4.05 -8.88 -12.06
C ASN A 194 -3.08 -7.80 -12.53
N GLY A 195 -2.24 -7.32 -11.63
CA GLY A 195 -1.24 -6.29 -11.86
C GLY A 195 0.04 -6.55 -11.07
N PHE A 196 0.93 -5.57 -11.12
CA PHE A 196 2.21 -5.60 -10.41
C PHE A 196 2.57 -4.21 -9.88
N ILE A 197 3.03 -4.17 -8.63
CA ILE A 197 3.75 -3.03 -8.07
C ILE A 197 5.20 -3.14 -8.54
N ASN A 198 5.58 -2.34 -9.53
CA ASN A 198 6.91 -2.37 -10.14
C ASN A 198 7.77 -1.25 -9.60
N ILE A 199 8.64 -1.56 -8.63
CA ILE A 199 9.65 -0.64 -8.12
C ILE A 199 10.86 -0.75 -9.05
N GLU A 200 10.92 0.13 -10.04
CA GLU A 200 11.89 0.06 -11.14
C GLU A 200 13.30 0.49 -10.73
N ASN A 201 13.41 1.31 -9.68
CA ASN A 201 14.69 1.76 -9.16
C ASN A 201 14.68 1.74 -7.62
N ILE A 202 15.14 0.61 -7.06
CA ILE A 202 15.24 0.41 -5.61
C ILE A 202 16.29 1.33 -4.94
N PHE A 203 17.20 1.93 -5.72
CA PHE A 203 18.25 2.81 -5.21
C PHE A 203 17.77 4.25 -4.97
N ARG A 204 16.53 4.59 -5.37
CA ARG A 204 15.92 5.89 -5.02
C ARG A 204 15.34 5.91 -3.59
N GLY A 205 15.56 4.85 -2.82
CA GLY A 205 14.92 4.66 -1.52
C GLY A 205 13.45 4.27 -1.66
N THR A 206 12.94 3.56 -0.66
CA THR A 206 11.52 3.18 -0.55
C THR A 206 11.04 3.48 0.86
N LEU A 207 10.04 4.35 0.97
CA LEU A 207 9.35 4.65 2.21
C LEU A 207 8.07 3.81 2.27
N LEU A 208 7.91 3.03 3.33
CA LEU A 208 6.76 2.16 3.54
C LEU A 208 6.02 2.56 4.81
N ILE A 209 4.87 3.21 4.66
CA ILE A 209 4.09 3.79 5.76
C ILE A 209 2.87 2.92 6.06
N GLY A 210 2.44 2.84 7.30
CA GLY A 210 1.19 2.19 7.66
C GLY A 210 1.14 1.76 9.12
N THR A 211 -0.03 1.82 9.72
CA THR A 211 -0.25 1.40 11.10
C THR A 211 0.02 -0.11 11.29
N PRO A 212 0.28 -0.60 12.52
CA PRO A 212 0.39 -2.03 12.80
C PRO A 212 -0.82 -2.81 12.27
N GLY A 213 -0.59 -3.95 11.61
CA GLY A 213 -1.66 -4.77 11.01
C GLY A 213 -2.10 -4.35 9.60
N SER A 214 -1.58 -3.25 9.05
CA SER A 214 -1.86 -2.83 7.66
C SER A 214 -1.27 -3.76 6.59
N GLY A 215 -0.38 -4.69 6.97
CA GLY A 215 0.23 -5.65 6.06
C GLY A 215 1.56 -5.20 5.43
N LYS A 216 2.23 -4.17 5.98
CA LYS A 216 3.56 -3.69 5.51
C LYS A 216 4.57 -4.81 5.29
N SER A 217 4.82 -5.61 6.33
CA SER A 217 5.88 -6.61 6.32
C SER A 217 5.57 -7.73 5.34
N PHE A 218 4.37 -8.31 5.42
CA PHE A 218 3.90 -9.36 4.49
C PHE A 218 3.81 -8.87 3.03
N GLY A 219 3.24 -7.69 2.81
CA GLY A 219 2.92 -7.19 1.48
C GLY A 219 4.11 -6.60 0.71
N VAL A 220 5.14 -6.09 1.42
CA VAL A 220 6.26 -5.39 0.78
C VAL A 220 7.62 -5.85 1.31
N VAL A 221 7.86 -5.85 2.63
CA VAL A 221 9.19 -6.16 3.19
C VAL A 221 9.63 -7.58 2.86
N MET A 222 8.75 -8.57 3.02
CA MET A 222 9.05 -9.96 2.71
C MET A 222 9.32 -10.16 1.21
N PRO A 223 8.49 -9.68 0.25
CA PRO A 223 8.83 -9.67 -1.17
C PRO A 223 10.19 -9.02 -1.51
N PHE A 224 10.54 -7.92 -0.85
CA PHE A 224 11.86 -7.29 -0.97
C PHE A 224 12.97 -8.26 -0.57
N ILE A 225 12.87 -8.86 0.62
CA ILE A 225 13.86 -9.82 1.14
C ILE A 225 14.04 -10.97 0.14
N ARG A 226 12.94 -11.64 -0.26
CA ARG A 226 12.98 -12.77 -1.21
C ARG A 226 13.70 -12.39 -2.50
N GLN A 227 13.26 -11.30 -3.12
CA GLN A 227 13.76 -10.88 -4.43
C GLN A 227 15.18 -10.33 -4.41
N LEU A 228 15.62 -9.68 -3.33
CA LEU A 228 16.97 -9.14 -3.23
C LEU A 228 17.99 -10.25 -2.95
N ILE A 229 17.64 -11.22 -2.09
CA ILE A 229 18.47 -12.41 -1.85
C ILE A 229 18.60 -13.22 -3.14
N ASP A 230 17.50 -13.39 -3.88
CA ASP A 230 17.53 -14.11 -5.16
C ASP A 230 18.44 -13.48 -6.22
N LYS A 231 18.63 -12.16 -6.12
CA LYS A 231 19.51 -11.33 -6.97
C LYS A 231 20.93 -11.19 -6.42
N GLY A 232 21.24 -11.78 -5.26
CA GLY A 232 22.59 -11.78 -4.69
C GLY A 232 23.00 -10.49 -3.98
N PHE A 233 22.04 -9.71 -3.46
CA PHE A 233 22.36 -8.53 -2.67
C PHE A 233 22.99 -8.91 -1.33
N CYS A 234 23.94 -8.10 -0.86
CA CYS A 234 24.39 -8.11 0.53
C CYS A 234 23.36 -7.34 1.37
N ILE A 235 22.81 -7.93 2.43
CA ILE A 235 21.66 -7.35 3.13
C ILE A 235 22.00 -7.06 4.58
N CYS A 236 21.76 -5.83 5.02
CA CYS A 236 21.55 -5.53 6.43
C CYS A 236 20.04 -5.44 6.68
N LEU A 237 19.52 -6.36 7.49
CA LEU A 237 18.10 -6.45 7.83
C LEU A 237 17.92 -6.15 9.31
N TYR A 238 17.21 -5.09 9.63
CA TYR A 238 16.72 -4.83 10.98
C TYR A 238 15.33 -5.46 11.15
N ASP A 239 15.29 -6.51 11.97
CA ASP A 239 14.08 -7.27 12.27
C ASP A 239 13.55 -6.81 13.64
N PHE A 240 12.52 -5.95 13.61
CA PHE A 240 11.92 -5.39 14.81
C PHE A 240 11.18 -6.44 15.66
N LYS A 241 10.66 -7.49 15.00
CA LYS A 241 9.92 -8.60 15.60
C LYS A 241 10.64 -9.91 15.29
N TYR A 242 11.91 -9.98 15.66
CA TYR A 242 12.71 -11.17 15.44
C TYR A 242 12.06 -12.42 16.07
N PRO A 243 12.01 -13.58 15.39
CA PRO A 243 12.79 -13.96 14.20
C PRO A 243 12.07 -13.88 12.84
N ASP A 244 10.91 -13.25 12.73
CA ASP A 244 10.03 -13.36 11.55
C ASP A 244 10.75 -13.10 10.22
N LEU A 245 11.43 -11.95 10.08
CA LEU A 245 12.09 -11.57 8.84
C LEU A 245 13.49 -12.20 8.72
N GLY A 246 14.18 -12.39 9.86
CA GLY A 246 15.48 -13.05 9.92
C GLY A 246 15.43 -14.50 9.45
N GLN A 247 14.37 -15.24 9.81
CA GLN A 247 14.18 -16.63 9.42
C GLN A 247 13.87 -16.77 7.93
N LEU A 248 13.03 -15.89 7.39
CA LEU A 248 12.80 -15.77 5.94
C LEU A 248 14.12 -15.52 5.19
N ALA A 249 14.92 -14.57 5.66
CA ALA A 249 16.21 -14.25 5.04
C ALA A 249 17.16 -15.44 5.09
N TYR A 250 17.22 -16.17 6.21
CA TYR A 250 18.07 -17.35 6.38
C TYR A 250 17.65 -18.50 5.45
N TYR A 251 16.35 -18.75 5.32
CA TYR A 251 15.81 -19.75 4.40
C TYR A 251 16.22 -19.46 2.95
N HIS A 252 15.99 -18.24 2.47
CA HIS A 252 16.38 -17.84 1.11
C HIS A 252 17.90 -17.86 0.91
N TYR A 253 18.67 -17.44 1.91
CA TYR A 253 20.13 -17.53 1.88
C TYR A 253 20.60 -18.97 1.65
N LEU A 254 20.10 -19.93 2.45
CA LEU A 254 20.47 -21.34 2.33
C LEU A 254 20.02 -21.94 1.00
N HIS A 255 18.82 -21.59 0.54
CA HIS A 255 18.29 -22.06 -0.73
C HIS A 255 19.14 -21.57 -1.92
N GLN A 256 19.53 -20.29 -1.95
CA GLN A 256 20.38 -19.76 -3.01
C GLN A 256 21.84 -20.23 -2.90
N ARG A 257 22.31 -20.54 -1.69
CA ARG A 257 23.60 -21.19 -1.46
C ARG A 257 23.61 -22.62 -2.02
N LYS A 258 22.54 -23.40 -1.83
CA LYS A 258 22.37 -24.73 -2.45
C LYS A 258 22.36 -24.67 -3.98
N LYS A 259 21.83 -23.58 -4.56
CA LYS A 259 21.86 -23.32 -6.02
C LYS A 259 23.21 -22.76 -6.53
N GLY A 260 24.21 -22.63 -5.67
CA GLY A 260 25.55 -22.17 -6.04
C GLY A 260 25.74 -20.65 -6.16
N LYS A 261 24.70 -19.83 -5.96
CA LYS A 261 24.80 -18.36 -6.12
C LYS A 261 25.47 -17.66 -4.95
N LEU A 262 25.23 -18.13 -3.71
CA LEU A 262 25.68 -17.49 -2.47
C LEU A 262 26.74 -18.31 -1.71
N LEU A 263 27.57 -19.09 -2.41
CA LEU A 263 28.54 -20.00 -1.77
C LEU A 263 29.55 -19.27 -0.86
N ASN A 264 30.00 -18.09 -1.28
CA ASN A 264 30.99 -17.29 -0.55
C ASN A 264 30.37 -16.28 0.42
N TYR A 265 29.04 -16.28 0.58
CA TYR A 265 28.36 -15.30 1.42
C TYR A 265 28.32 -15.76 2.88
N GLY A 266 28.72 -14.89 3.80
CA GLY A 266 28.47 -15.04 5.24
C GLY A 266 27.01 -14.75 5.61
N PHE A 267 26.53 -15.38 6.67
CA PHE A 267 25.25 -15.04 7.30
C PHE A 267 25.53 -14.79 8.79
N HIS A 268 25.22 -13.58 9.25
CA HIS A 268 25.53 -13.12 10.60
C HIS A 268 24.26 -12.60 11.25
N VAL A 269 24.10 -12.88 12.55
CA VAL A 269 23.00 -12.34 13.36
C VAL A 269 23.65 -11.62 14.55
N LEU A 270 23.15 -10.44 14.88
CA LEU A 270 23.45 -9.76 16.13
C LEU A 270 22.21 -9.78 17.00
N ASN A 271 22.31 -10.41 18.17
CA ASN A 271 21.18 -10.58 19.09
C ASN A 271 21.66 -10.35 20.54
N LEU A 272 21.27 -9.20 21.11
CA LEU A 272 21.65 -8.81 22.46
C LEU A 272 20.90 -9.59 23.55
N ASN A 273 19.76 -10.22 23.23
CA ASN A 273 18.95 -10.99 24.18
C ASN A 273 19.44 -12.44 24.27
N GLN A 274 19.76 -13.04 23.12
CA GLN A 274 20.23 -14.42 22.97
C GLN A 274 21.65 -14.43 22.41
N VAL A 275 22.61 -14.10 23.28
CA VAL A 275 24.03 -13.95 22.95
C VAL A 275 24.63 -15.15 22.19
N GLU A 276 24.19 -16.38 22.50
CA GLU A 276 24.62 -17.61 21.83
C GLU A 276 24.26 -17.67 20.34
N ARG A 277 23.21 -16.94 19.94
CA ARG A 277 22.78 -16.75 18.55
C ARG A 277 23.36 -15.48 17.93
N SER A 278 24.19 -14.74 18.65
CA SER A 278 24.84 -13.54 18.17
C SER A 278 26.27 -13.85 17.74
N ARG A 279 26.68 -13.33 16.59
CA ARG A 279 28.09 -13.09 16.30
C ARG A 279 28.60 -11.95 17.18
N ARG A 280 29.92 -11.89 17.35
CA ARG A 280 30.62 -10.76 17.97
C ARG A 280 31.16 -9.84 16.89
N VAL A 281 31.14 -8.54 17.13
CA VAL A 281 31.52 -7.52 16.15
C VAL A 281 32.14 -6.32 16.84
N ASN A 282 33.14 -5.71 16.22
CA ASN A 282 33.74 -4.50 16.74
C ASN A 282 33.38 -3.31 15.83
N VAL A 283 32.57 -2.39 16.35
CA VAL A 283 32.14 -1.18 15.63
C VAL A 283 33.21 -0.07 15.63
N LEU A 284 34.20 -0.18 16.52
CA LEU A 284 35.29 0.79 16.68
C LEU A 284 36.65 0.23 16.25
N ARG A 285 36.70 -0.76 15.34
CA ARG A 285 37.98 -1.29 14.88
C ARG A 285 38.89 -0.16 14.38
N SER A 286 40.19 -0.28 14.66
CA SER A 286 41.17 0.76 14.35
C SER A 286 41.31 1.07 12.86
N ASP A 287 41.03 0.09 11.99
CA ASP A 287 40.96 0.28 10.53
C ASP A 287 39.76 1.15 10.10
N TYR A 288 38.68 1.19 10.88
CA TYR A 288 37.55 2.09 10.64
C TYR A 288 37.78 3.52 11.15
N ILE A 289 38.76 3.74 12.02
CA ILE A 289 39.02 5.01 12.71
C ILE A 289 40.44 5.46 12.40
N SER A 290 40.66 5.91 11.16
CA SER A 290 41.98 6.29 10.63
C SER A 290 42.41 7.69 11.04
N THR A 291 41.45 8.58 11.20
CA THR A 291 41.67 10.01 11.46
C THR A 291 40.84 10.50 12.63
N LEU A 292 41.20 11.65 13.18
CA LEU A 292 40.40 12.32 14.22
C LEU A 292 39.00 12.70 13.70
N ALA A 293 38.87 12.97 12.39
CA ALA A 293 37.57 13.20 11.76
C ALA A 293 36.69 11.94 11.83
N ASP A 294 37.27 10.75 11.63
CA ASP A 294 36.53 9.48 11.72
C ASP A 294 36.04 9.22 13.15
N ALA A 295 36.90 9.51 14.13
CA ALA A 295 36.54 9.43 15.53
C ALA A 295 35.42 10.42 15.86
N SER A 296 35.50 11.64 15.32
CA SER A 296 34.52 12.70 15.58
C SER A 296 33.15 12.42 15.01
N GLU A 297 33.07 11.95 13.77
CA GLU A 297 31.80 11.55 13.18
C GLU A 297 31.20 10.32 13.90
N THR A 298 32.05 9.37 14.33
CA THR A 298 31.60 8.20 15.09
C THR A 298 31.07 8.60 16.46
N ALA A 299 31.73 9.55 17.14
CA ALA A 299 31.27 10.10 18.41
C ALA A 299 29.94 10.85 18.27
N GLU A 300 29.81 11.71 17.27
CA GLU A 300 28.56 12.43 16.95
C GLU A 300 27.40 11.46 16.76
N ALA A 301 27.59 10.45 15.91
CA ALA A 301 26.57 9.45 15.61
C ALA A 301 26.16 8.62 16.84
N LEU A 302 27.10 8.29 17.73
CA LEU A 302 26.82 7.59 18.99
C LEU A 302 26.03 8.47 19.97
N VAL A 303 26.45 9.72 20.15
CA VAL A 303 25.78 10.67 21.06
C VAL A 303 24.36 10.95 20.58
N GLU A 304 24.14 11.16 19.29
CA GLU A 304 22.79 11.37 18.75
C GLU A 304 21.89 10.14 18.93
N ALA A 305 22.40 8.94 18.67
CA ALA A 305 21.66 7.71 18.87
C ALA A 305 21.22 7.51 20.35
N LEU A 306 22.04 7.98 21.29
CA LEU A 306 21.75 7.91 22.72
C LEU A 306 20.73 8.96 23.19
N LYS A 307 20.61 10.08 22.48
CA LYS A 307 19.69 11.18 22.80
C LYS A 307 18.24 10.97 22.35
N LYS A 308 17.93 9.92 21.57
CA LYS A 308 16.58 9.54 21.14
C LYS A 308 15.71 10.70 20.58
N GLY A 309 16.31 11.62 19.82
CA GLY A 309 15.57 12.68 19.13
C GLY A 309 15.32 13.97 19.95
N ASP A 310 15.81 14.08 21.19
CA ASP A 310 15.79 15.37 21.90
C ASP A 310 16.76 16.36 21.22
N LYS A 311 16.19 17.25 20.39
CA LYS A 311 16.92 18.38 19.82
C LYS A 311 17.27 19.35 20.94
N SER A 312 18.56 19.40 21.26
CA SER A 312 19.15 20.37 22.17
C SER A 312 18.94 21.80 21.69
N SER A 313 18.39 22.66 22.55
CA SER A 313 18.34 24.11 22.31
C SER A 313 19.14 24.84 23.39
N GLY A 314 19.90 25.88 23.02
CA GLY A 314 20.66 26.68 23.98
C GLY A 314 21.81 25.92 24.63
N SER A 315 21.84 25.90 25.97
CA SER A 315 22.89 25.26 26.78
C SER A 315 23.10 23.78 26.46
N ASP A 316 22.03 23.06 26.09
CA ASP A 316 22.10 21.63 25.76
C ASP A 316 22.94 21.35 24.52
N GLN A 317 23.03 22.30 23.58
CA GLN A 317 23.83 22.14 22.37
C GLN A 317 25.33 22.25 22.69
N PHE A 318 25.68 23.16 23.60
CA PHE A 318 27.05 23.28 24.12
C PHE A 318 27.49 22.01 24.88
N PHE A 319 26.61 21.45 25.73
CA PHE A 319 26.88 20.20 26.42
C PHE A 319 27.01 19.01 25.46
N THR A 320 26.16 18.96 24.43
CA THR A 320 26.25 17.92 23.39
C THR A 320 27.58 18.01 22.65
N GLN A 321 28.00 19.19 22.23
CA GLN A 321 29.28 19.35 21.50
C GLN A 321 30.48 19.01 22.38
N SER A 322 30.43 19.37 23.66
CA SER A 322 31.47 18.99 24.64
C SER A 322 31.55 17.47 24.79
N ALA A 323 30.40 16.80 24.96
CA ALA A 323 30.33 15.34 25.01
C ALA A 323 30.88 14.68 23.74
N VAL A 324 30.55 15.20 22.56
CA VAL A 324 31.10 14.72 21.28
C VAL A 324 32.61 14.87 21.28
N ASN A 325 33.16 16.06 21.56
CA ASN A 325 34.61 16.30 21.55
C ASN A 325 35.36 15.36 22.51
N PHE A 326 34.85 15.17 23.73
CA PHE A 326 35.46 14.27 24.71
C PHE A 326 35.41 12.80 24.25
N LEU A 327 34.27 12.37 23.69
CA LEU A 327 34.10 11.03 23.16
C LEU A 327 35.00 10.80 21.93
N SER A 328 35.12 11.78 21.03
CA SER A 328 36.02 11.76 19.87
C SER A 328 37.47 11.56 20.30
N ALA A 329 37.92 12.33 21.30
CA ALA A 329 39.27 12.20 21.84
C ALA A 329 39.51 10.79 22.41
N SER A 330 38.54 10.26 23.16
CA SER A 330 38.61 8.92 23.76
C SER A 330 38.65 7.81 22.71
N ILE A 331 37.77 7.90 21.70
CA ILE A 331 37.72 6.96 20.58
C ILE A 331 39.05 6.98 19.80
N TYR A 332 39.54 8.18 19.47
CA TYR A 332 40.78 8.34 18.70
C TYR A 332 41.98 7.79 19.46
N PHE A 333 42.10 8.13 20.75
CA PHE A 333 43.16 7.63 21.60
C PHE A 333 43.20 6.09 21.62
N LEU A 334 42.08 5.44 21.91
CA LEU A 334 42.01 3.97 21.96
C LEU A 334 42.25 3.31 20.59
N ALA A 335 41.87 3.96 19.49
CA ALA A 335 42.10 3.47 18.13
C ALA A 335 43.56 3.54 17.68
N ARG A 336 44.31 4.53 18.15
CA ARG A 336 45.70 4.78 17.73
C ARG A 336 46.72 4.17 18.69
N HIS A 337 46.40 4.13 19.99
CA HIS A 337 47.30 3.61 21.01
C HIS A 337 47.50 2.09 20.88
N ASP A 338 48.74 1.61 21.02
CA ASP A 338 49.13 0.19 20.92
C ASP A 338 48.53 -0.52 19.68
N GLY A 339 48.50 0.15 18.54
CA GLY A 339 47.94 -0.41 17.29
C GLY A 339 46.43 -0.68 17.34
N GLY A 340 45.70 -0.05 18.26
CA GLY A 340 44.26 -0.23 18.42
C GLY A 340 43.85 -1.43 19.26
N LYS A 341 44.76 -1.99 20.07
CA LYS A 341 44.49 -3.15 20.94
C LYS A 341 43.26 -2.97 21.83
N TYR A 342 43.03 -1.75 22.32
CA TYR A 342 41.91 -1.39 23.19
C TYR A 342 40.77 -0.70 22.43
N SER A 343 40.77 -0.76 21.10
CA SER A 343 39.79 -0.08 20.26
C SER A 343 38.55 -0.94 20.08
N SER A 344 37.67 -0.94 21.08
CA SER A 344 36.33 -1.52 20.96
C SER A 344 35.32 -0.78 21.84
N LEU A 345 34.03 -0.93 21.54
CA LEU A 345 32.99 -0.26 22.31
C LEU A 345 33.09 -0.60 23.81
N PRO A 346 33.24 -1.86 24.25
CA PRO A 346 33.37 -2.19 25.67
C PRO A 346 34.59 -1.57 26.36
N HIS A 347 35.74 -1.49 25.67
CA HIS A 347 36.93 -0.81 26.20
C HIS A 347 36.68 0.69 26.34
N LEU A 348 36.02 1.32 25.37
CA LEU A 348 35.61 2.72 25.46
C LEU A 348 34.66 2.96 26.63
N LEU A 349 33.63 2.11 26.81
CA LEU A 349 32.70 2.23 27.94
C LEU A 349 33.44 2.08 29.29
N SER A 350 34.38 1.15 29.37
CA SER A 350 35.20 0.93 30.56
C SER A 350 36.15 2.12 30.84
N PHE A 351 36.81 2.64 29.80
CA PHE A 351 37.68 3.82 29.89
C PHE A 351 36.93 5.06 30.37
N LEU A 352 35.71 5.27 29.90
CA LEU A 352 34.88 6.43 30.27
C LEU A 352 34.30 6.33 31.69
N ASN A 353 34.36 5.14 32.31
CA ASN A 353 33.99 4.92 33.71
C ASN A 353 35.14 5.19 34.69
N CYS A 354 36.35 5.48 34.20
CA CYS A 354 37.50 5.84 35.03
C CYS A 354 37.39 7.27 35.58
N SER A 355 38.29 7.63 36.50
CA SER A 355 38.32 9.00 37.03
C SER A 355 38.75 10.00 35.96
N TYR A 356 38.33 11.26 36.07
CA TYR A 356 38.75 12.29 35.11
C TYR A 356 40.26 12.46 35.08
N GLU A 357 40.91 12.39 36.24
CA GLU A 357 42.37 12.44 36.35
C GLU A 357 43.04 11.34 35.54
N GLN A 358 42.55 10.10 35.64
CA GLN A 358 43.06 8.97 34.86
C GLN A 358 42.84 9.15 33.36
N ILE A 359 41.63 9.56 32.97
CA ILE A 359 41.28 9.76 31.56
C ILE A 359 42.13 10.87 30.95
N PHE A 360 42.19 12.05 31.58
CA PHE A 360 42.93 13.19 31.04
C PHE A 360 44.45 12.95 31.05
N SER A 361 45.00 12.24 32.03
CA SER A 361 46.43 11.87 32.01
C SER A 361 46.76 11.02 30.78
N ALA A 362 45.89 10.07 30.42
CA ALA A 362 46.04 9.29 29.20
C ALA A 362 45.82 10.13 27.93
N LEU A 363 44.72 10.89 27.83
CA LEU A 363 44.38 11.64 26.62
C LEU A 363 45.37 12.78 26.32
N MET A 364 45.89 13.46 27.35
CA MET A 364 46.86 14.56 27.18
C MET A 364 48.26 14.08 26.82
N SER A 365 48.55 12.78 26.93
CA SER A 365 49.80 12.21 26.43
C SER A 365 49.90 12.21 24.90
N ASN A 366 48.77 12.44 24.20
CA ASN A 366 48.69 12.50 22.76
C ASN A 366 48.58 13.95 22.28
N ASP A 367 49.63 14.45 21.64
CA ASP A 367 49.72 15.84 21.16
C ASP A 367 48.64 16.19 20.12
N GLU A 368 48.19 15.22 19.31
CA GLU A 368 47.14 15.45 18.29
C GLU A 368 45.78 15.81 18.92
N LEU A 369 45.56 15.44 20.17
CA LEU A 369 44.31 15.72 20.90
C LEU A 369 44.31 17.08 21.60
N SER A 370 45.45 17.79 21.65
CA SER A 370 45.64 19.02 22.42
C SER A 370 44.58 20.10 22.10
N SER A 371 44.28 20.30 20.81
CA SER A 371 43.28 21.29 20.38
C SER A 371 41.87 20.92 20.84
N LEU A 372 41.49 19.65 20.70
CA LEU A 372 40.16 19.15 21.05
C LEU A 372 39.93 19.13 22.57
N LEU A 373 41.01 18.88 23.32
CA LEU A 373 40.98 18.78 24.78
C LEU A 373 41.17 20.12 25.49
N SER A 374 41.53 21.20 24.80
CA SER A 374 41.84 22.50 25.40
C SER A 374 40.79 23.01 26.40
N PRO A 375 39.47 22.95 26.11
CA PRO A 375 38.44 23.40 27.06
C PRO A 375 38.36 22.55 28.33
N PHE A 376 38.69 21.27 28.23
CA PHE A 376 38.72 20.35 29.38
C PHE A 376 40.01 20.50 30.17
N LYS A 377 41.13 20.75 29.47
CA LYS A 377 42.44 20.99 30.08
C LYS A 377 42.41 22.17 31.03
N SER A 378 41.85 23.30 30.59
CA SER A 378 41.77 24.51 31.39
C SER A 378 40.90 24.30 32.64
N ALA A 379 39.74 23.65 32.50
CA ALA A 379 38.86 23.32 33.62
C ALA A 379 39.52 22.35 34.61
N TYR A 380 40.24 21.34 34.11
CA TYR A 380 40.97 20.37 34.93
C TYR A 380 42.13 21.02 35.70
N GLN A 381 42.94 21.84 35.04
CA GLN A 381 44.06 22.57 35.66
C GLN A 381 43.57 23.59 36.70
N ALA A 382 42.42 24.22 36.46
CA ALA A 382 41.76 25.12 37.41
C ALA A 382 41.04 24.38 38.56
N ARG A 383 41.07 23.04 38.58
CA ARG A 383 40.32 22.19 39.53
C ARG A 383 38.81 22.47 39.54
N ALA A 384 38.26 22.90 38.40
CA ALA A 384 36.85 23.21 38.20
C ALA A 384 36.04 21.93 37.86
N PHE A 385 36.01 20.99 38.80
CA PHE A 385 35.38 19.67 38.58
C PHE A 385 33.88 19.75 38.31
N ASP A 386 33.15 20.70 38.91
CA ASP A 386 31.72 20.89 38.65
C ASP A 386 31.44 21.29 37.19
N GLN A 387 32.35 22.07 36.59
CA GLN A 387 32.25 22.45 35.18
C GLN A 387 32.55 21.27 34.25
N LEU A 388 33.52 20.43 34.60
CA LEU A 388 33.82 19.19 33.87
C LEU A 388 32.66 18.19 33.96
N GLU A 389 32.07 18.03 35.14
CA GLU A 389 30.90 17.18 35.35
C GLU A 389 29.70 17.70 34.55
N GLY A 390 29.50 19.02 34.47
CA GLY A 390 28.49 19.63 33.59
C GLY A 390 28.72 19.33 32.10
N GLN A 391 29.98 19.28 31.65
CA GLN A 391 30.32 19.01 30.25
C GLN A 391 30.23 17.53 29.84
N VAL A 392 30.54 16.61 30.75
CA VAL A 392 30.72 15.17 30.44
C VAL A 392 29.71 14.27 31.18
N GLY A 393 29.03 14.75 32.22
CA GLY A 393 28.11 13.96 33.05
C GLY A 393 26.94 13.37 32.27
N THR A 394 26.36 14.14 31.33
CA THR A 394 25.30 13.65 30.43
C THR A 394 25.76 12.46 29.60
N LEU A 395 27.01 12.48 29.11
CA LEU A 395 27.60 11.37 28.37
C LEU A 395 27.72 10.12 29.24
N LYS A 396 28.22 10.25 30.49
CA LYS A 396 28.32 9.13 31.44
C LYS A 396 26.97 8.47 31.71
N ILE A 397 25.92 9.27 31.89
CA ILE A 397 24.55 8.74 32.08
C ILE A 397 24.13 7.90 30.87
N PHE A 398 24.31 8.40 29.65
CA PHE A 398 23.92 7.65 28.45
C PHE A 398 24.74 6.37 28.25
N ILE A 399 26.05 6.44 28.51
CA ILE A 399 26.99 5.33 28.39
C ILE A 399 26.73 4.23 29.41
N SER A 400 26.35 4.58 30.64
CA SER A 400 26.02 3.61 31.68
C SER A 400 24.93 2.62 31.26
N ARG A 401 24.01 3.05 30.39
CA ARG A 401 22.91 2.23 29.85
C ARG A 401 23.39 1.20 28.81
N LEU A 402 24.56 1.40 28.21
CA LEU A 402 25.13 0.49 27.22
C LEU A 402 25.98 -0.62 27.83
N ALA A 403 26.42 -0.47 29.09
CA ALA A 403 27.40 -1.34 29.71
C ALA A 403 26.77 -2.58 30.39
N THR A 404 26.34 -3.54 29.58
CA THR A 404 25.84 -4.84 30.05
C THR A 404 26.85 -5.97 29.78
N LEU A 405 26.68 -7.12 30.42
CA LEU A 405 27.52 -8.29 30.17
C LEU A 405 27.42 -8.76 28.70
N GLU A 406 26.23 -8.68 28.13
CA GLU A 406 25.91 -9.07 26.76
C GLU A 406 26.54 -8.14 25.75
N SER A 407 26.42 -6.81 25.94
CA SER A 407 27.05 -5.83 25.05
C SER A 407 28.58 -5.91 25.14
N PHE A 408 29.14 -6.11 26.34
CA PHE A 408 30.57 -6.30 26.53
C PHE A 408 31.09 -7.53 25.78
N TRP A 409 30.32 -8.61 25.73
CA TRP A 409 30.68 -9.80 24.96
C TRP A 409 30.56 -9.58 23.45
N ILE A 410 29.39 -9.12 22.99
CA ILE A 410 29.10 -8.98 21.57
C ILE A 410 30.03 -7.95 20.93
N PHE A 411 30.28 -6.81 21.59
CA PHE A 411 31.03 -5.71 20.99
C PHE A 411 32.56 -5.76 21.20
N SER A 412 33.08 -6.81 21.84
CA SER A 412 34.53 -6.99 22.07
C SER A 412 35.19 -8.03 21.16
N GLY A 413 34.42 -8.73 20.33
CA GLY A 413 34.95 -9.68 19.36
C GLY A 413 34.97 -9.13 17.95
N ASP A 414 35.52 -9.91 17.02
CA ASP A 414 35.66 -9.53 15.61
C ASP A 414 35.42 -10.75 14.71
N ASP A 415 34.24 -11.37 14.84
CA ASP A 415 33.92 -12.61 14.12
C ASP A 415 33.72 -12.37 12.62
N PHE A 416 33.39 -11.14 12.23
CA PHE A 416 33.13 -10.73 10.85
C PHE A 416 33.29 -9.22 10.66
N SER A 417 33.54 -8.80 9.41
CA SER A 417 33.61 -7.39 9.05
C SER A 417 32.21 -6.78 8.84
N LEU A 418 32.03 -5.54 9.30
CA LEU A 418 30.79 -4.77 9.05
C LEU A 418 30.68 -4.31 7.59
N ARG A 419 31.75 -4.44 6.79
CA ARG A 419 31.71 -4.21 5.35
C ARG A 419 31.08 -5.42 4.65
N ILE A 420 29.77 -5.59 4.86
CA ILE A 420 29.01 -6.74 4.35
C ILE A 420 29.01 -6.86 2.82
N SER A 421 29.33 -5.77 2.12
CA SER A 421 29.37 -5.66 0.66
C SER A 421 30.77 -5.79 0.06
N ASP A 422 31.74 -6.26 0.85
CA ASP A 422 33.09 -6.55 0.37
C ASP A 422 33.07 -7.71 -0.66
N PRO A 423 33.60 -7.52 -1.88
CA PRO A 423 33.70 -8.60 -2.87
C PRO A 423 34.46 -9.84 -2.39
N ALA A 424 35.43 -9.69 -1.47
CA ALA A 424 36.22 -10.81 -0.96
C ALA A 424 35.46 -11.65 0.08
N ALA A 425 34.55 -11.03 0.84
CA ALA A 425 33.80 -11.68 1.91
C ALA A 425 32.39 -11.07 2.02
N PRO A 426 31.53 -11.25 1.00
CA PRO A 426 30.17 -10.71 1.03
C PRO A 426 29.37 -11.37 2.15
N SER A 427 28.40 -10.67 2.71
CA SER A 427 27.59 -11.24 3.78
C SER A 427 26.22 -10.60 3.94
N MET A 428 25.38 -11.26 4.76
CA MET A 428 24.12 -10.74 5.26
C MET A 428 24.23 -10.57 6.77
N LEU A 429 23.68 -9.47 7.27
CA LEU A 429 23.64 -9.11 8.68
C LEU A 429 22.20 -8.90 9.13
N ILE A 430 21.76 -9.73 10.07
CA ILE A 430 20.46 -9.57 10.74
C ILE A 430 20.68 -8.88 12.08
N LEU A 431 20.00 -7.76 12.30
CA LEU A 431 19.92 -7.10 13.61
C LEU A 431 18.62 -7.56 14.27
N ALA A 432 18.74 -8.45 15.26
CA ALA A 432 17.63 -9.13 15.89
C ALA A 432 17.12 -8.32 17.10
N ASN A 433 16.03 -7.58 16.93
CA ASN A 433 15.45 -6.82 18.02
C ASN A 433 14.22 -7.53 18.62
N ASP A 434 14.01 -7.26 19.91
CA ASP A 434 12.82 -7.68 20.65
C ASP A 434 12.14 -6.41 21.20
N PRO A 435 10.85 -6.18 20.88
CA PRO A 435 10.10 -5.02 21.36
C PRO A 435 10.17 -4.80 22.87
N ASN A 436 10.30 -5.86 23.67
CA ASN A 436 10.38 -5.78 25.13
C ASN A 436 11.70 -5.16 25.65
N THR A 437 12.75 -5.20 24.83
CA THR A 437 14.12 -4.75 25.19
C THR A 437 14.63 -3.61 24.31
N GLN A 438 13.78 -3.10 23.42
CA GLN A 438 14.12 -2.11 22.39
C GLN A 438 14.85 -0.88 22.95
N ASN A 439 14.41 -0.37 24.10
CA ASN A 439 14.92 0.89 24.64
C ASN A 439 16.41 0.88 24.99
N ILE A 440 16.98 -0.29 25.31
CA ILE A 440 18.40 -0.48 25.65
C ILE A 440 19.18 -0.88 24.40
N ASN A 441 18.63 -1.81 23.62
CA ASN A 441 19.29 -2.38 22.45
C ASN A 441 19.38 -1.42 21.25
N SER A 442 18.45 -0.46 21.14
CA SER A 442 18.38 0.45 19.98
C SER A 442 19.66 1.27 19.79
N ALA A 443 20.30 1.71 20.87
CA ALA A 443 21.56 2.46 20.78
C ALA A 443 22.74 1.59 20.30
N CYS A 444 22.82 0.34 20.76
CA CYS A 444 23.79 -0.64 20.27
C CYS A 444 23.60 -0.95 18.78
N TYR A 445 22.36 -1.18 18.33
CA TYR A 445 22.06 -1.39 16.91
C TYR A 445 22.29 -0.14 16.06
N SER A 446 22.01 1.05 16.61
CA SER A 446 22.32 2.32 15.96
C SER A 446 23.82 2.48 15.74
N ALA A 447 24.66 2.11 16.72
CA ALA A 447 26.12 2.11 16.56
C ALA A 447 26.58 1.20 15.40
N VAL A 448 26.02 0.00 15.30
CA VAL A 448 26.28 -0.94 14.20
C VAL A 448 25.86 -0.35 12.86
N LEU A 449 24.63 0.16 12.77
CA LEU A 449 24.07 0.74 11.56
C LEU A 449 24.87 1.96 11.10
N ASN A 450 25.17 2.88 12.00
CA ASN A 450 25.98 4.07 11.70
C ASN A 450 27.36 3.70 11.17
N ARG A 451 27.95 2.60 11.68
CA ARG A 451 29.21 2.13 11.11
C ARG A 451 29.03 1.51 9.74
N LEU A 452 28.03 0.64 9.59
CA LEU A 452 27.74 -0.08 8.36
C LEU A 452 27.34 0.85 7.21
N THR A 453 26.49 1.85 7.44
CA THR A 453 26.05 2.80 6.40
C THR A 453 27.22 3.54 5.79
N ARG A 454 28.20 3.94 6.61
CA ARG A 454 29.44 4.57 6.13
C ARG A 454 30.26 3.62 5.25
N LEU A 455 30.39 2.36 5.64
CA LEU A 455 31.10 1.34 4.87
C LEU A 455 30.38 1.03 3.54
N LEU A 456 29.04 1.05 3.52
CA LEU A 456 28.24 0.89 2.30
C LEU A 456 28.40 2.09 1.34
N ASN A 457 28.60 3.30 1.87
CA ASN A 457 28.73 4.53 1.08
C ASN A 457 30.08 4.69 0.35
N ASN A 458 30.96 3.68 0.43
CA ASN A 458 32.24 3.66 -0.27
C ASN A 458 32.13 2.98 -1.66
N LYS A 459 33.01 3.38 -2.58
CA LYS A 459 33.09 2.77 -3.92
C LYS A 459 33.66 1.34 -3.87
N GLY A 460 33.38 0.56 -4.91
CA GLY A 460 33.91 -0.80 -5.07
C GLY A 460 33.13 -1.89 -4.34
N ASN A 461 32.05 -1.53 -3.65
CA ASN A 461 31.16 -2.46 -2.98
C ASN A 461 30.23 -3.20 -3.95
N LEU A 462 29.85 -4.42 -3.60
CA LEU A 462 28.77 -5.16 -4.25
C LEU A 462 27.40 -4.50 -3.99
N PRO A 463 26.37 -4.76 -4.82
CA PRO A 463 25.02 -4.29 -4.55
C PRO A 463 24.55 -4.71 -3.16
N SER A 464 24.07 -3.75 -2.39
CA SER A 464 23.68 -3.97 -1.01
C SER A 464 22.31 -3.40 -0.70
N ALA A 465 21.66 -3.88 0.35
CA ALA A 465 20.38 -3.37 0.81
C ALA A 465 20.39 -3.13 2.32
N LEU A 466 19.82 -2.00 2.72
CA LEU A 466 19.49 -1.67 4.10
C LEU A 466 17.97 -1.74 4.25
N LEU A 467 17.48 -2.77 4.92
CA LEU A 467 16.06 -3.06 5.11
C LEU A 467 15.71 -2.84 6.58
N LEU A 468 14.92 -1.80 6.85
CA LEU A 468 14.58 -1.36 8.21
C LEU A 468 13.06 -1.51 8.39
N ASP A 469 12.59 -2.57 9.05
CA ASP A 469 11.14 -2.86 9.20
C ASP A 469 10.40 -1.76 9.98
N GLU A 470 11.05 -1.17 10.97
CA GLU A 470 10.49 -0.07 11.76
C GLU A 470 11.60 0.95 12.12
N LEU A 471 11.86 1.88 11.20
CA LEU A 471 12.93 2.88 11.32
C LEU A 471 12.85 3.71 12.62
N PRO A 472 11.70 4.24 13.07
CA PRO A 472 11.64 5.12 14.24
C PRO A 472 12.06 4.46 15.56
N THR A 473 12.22 3.13 15.57
CA THR A 473 12.66 2.38 16.76
C THR A 473 14.15 2.48 17.05
N LEU A 474 14.93 2.94 16.07
CA LEU A 474 16.38 3.15 16.16
C LEU A 474 16.77 4.47 15.47
N PHE A 475 18.01 4.91 15.64
CA PHE A 475 18.51 6.13 15.00
C PHE A 475 19.62 5.78 14.02
N VAL A 476 19.44 6.17 12.76
CA VAL A 476 20.48 6.08 11.72
C VAL A 476 20.96 7.48 11.40
N HIS A 477 22.19 7.79 11.78
CA HIS A 477 22.83 9.07 11.54
C HIS A 477 22.98 9.35 10.04
N LYS A 478 22.55 10.54 9.61
CA LYS A 478 22.67 11.04 8.22
C LYS A 478 22.14 10.07 7.15
N ILE A 479 21.02 9.40 7.41
CA ILE A 479 20.42 8.44 6.46
C ILE A 479 20.03 9.11 5.13
N GLU A 480 19.67 10.39 5.15
CA GLU A 480 19.40 11.21 3.96
C GLU A 480 20.60 11.25 3.00
N ASN A 481 21.83 11.30 3.54
CA ASN A 481 23.05 11.29 2.73
C ASN A 481 23.24 9.94 2.05
N LEU A 482 22.96 8.85 2.77
CA LEU A 482 23.00 7.49 2.18
C LEU A 482 22.00 7.34 1.04
N ILE A 483 20.78 7.89 1.18
CA ILE A 483 19.76 7.82 0.13
C ILE A 483 20.16 8.70 -1.06
N ALA A 484 20.75 9.87 -0.82
CA ALA A 484 21.21 10.76 -1.89
C ALA A 484 22.32 10.14 -2.75
N THR A 485 23.24 9.38 -2.14
CA THR A 485 24.35 8.69 -2.83
C THR A 485 24.06 7.22 -3.15
N ALA A 486 22.90 6.70 -2.74
CA ALA A 486 22.52 5.29 -2.89
C ALA A 486 22.64 4.78 -4.33
N ARG A 487 22.32 5.63 -5.32
CA ARG A 487 22.37 5.27 -6.74
C ARG A 487 23.80 5.01 -7.23
N SER A 488 24.76 5.86 -6.88
CA SER A 488 26.16 5.67 -7.30
C SER A 488 26.82 4.49 -6.60
N ASN A 489 26.43 4.24 -5.35
CA ASN A 489 26.98 3.17 -4.52
C ASN A 489 26.17 1.85 -4.58
N ARG A 490 25.07 1.81 -5.34
CA ARG A 490 24.18 0.64 -5.51
C ARG A 490 23.65 0.11 -4.17
N VAL A 491 23.17 1.02 -3.32
CA VAL A 491 22.59 0.71 -2.01
C VAL A 491 21.07 0.87 -2.08
N ALA A 492 20.32 -0.22 -1.95
CA ALA A 492 18.87 -0.16 -1.82
C ALA A 492 18.49 0.16 -0.38
N VAL A 493 17.55 1.08 -0.15
CA VAL A 493 17.11 1.45 1.20
C VAL A 493 15.59 1.28 1.28
N LEU A 494 15.11 0.44 2.20
CA LEU A 494 13.69 0.26 2.52
C LEU A 494 13.49 0.70 3.97
N MET A 495 12.64 1.70 4.19
CA MET A 495 12.34 2.25 5.51
C MET A 495 10.86 2.07 5.82
N GLY A 496 10.57 1.18 6.76
CA GLY A 496 9.25 1.02 7.35
C GLY A 496 8.99 2.09 8.40
N LEU A 497 7.81 2.70 8.35
CA LEU A 497 7.31 3.69 9.29
C LEU A 497 5.86 3.35 9.66
N GLN A 498 5.42 3.75 10.84
CA GLN A 498 3.99 3.75 11.15
C GLN A 498 3.32 4.99 10.57
N GLU A 499 3.75 6.17 11.00
CA GLU A 499 3.21 7.48 10.59
C GLU A 499 4.30 8.56 10.65
N LEU A 500 4.10 9.68 9.94
CA LEU A 500 5.09 10.77 9.86
C LEU A 500 5.42 11.43 11.20
N PRO A 501 4.48 11.67 12.14
CA PRO A 501 4.81 12.33 13.40
C PRO A 501 5.80 11.53 14.26
N GLN A 502 5.70 10.21 14.27
CA GLN A 502 6.66 9.35 14.98
C GLN A 502 8.07 9.47 14.37
N PHE A 503 8.13 9.59 13.04
CA PHE A 503 9.38 9.81 12.33
C PHE A 503 9.98 11.19 12.63
N GLN A 504 9.14 12.24 12.64
CA GLN A 504 9.52 13.60 13.00
C GLN A 504 9.97 13.73 14.47
N GLN A 505 9.37 12.96 15.39
CA GLN A 505 9.80 12.94 16.78
C GLN A 505 11.23 12.41 16.92
N GLN A 506 11.58 11.36 16.17
CA GLN A 506 12.89 10.71 16.26
C GLN A 506 13.99 11.48 15.53
N TYR A 507 13.70 12.04 14.35
CA TYR A 507 14.69 12.70 13.48
C TYR A 507 14.63 14.23 13.54
N GLY A 508 13.59 14.79 14.14
CA GLY A 508 13.23 16.20 13.99
C GLY A 508 12.51 16.49 12.68
N LYS A 509 11.67 17.52 12.71
CA LYS A 509 10.79 17.89 11.59
C LYS A 509 11.54 18.17 10.27
N ASP A 510 12.62 18.95 10.32
CA ASP A 510 13.37 19.37 9.12
C ASP A 510 14.07 18.18 8.44
N THR A 511 14.72 17.32 9.24
CA THR A 511 15.42 16.13 8.75
C THR A 511 14.42 15.11 8.19
N ALA A 512 13.32 14.87 8.90
CA ALA A 512 12.26 13.98 8.41
C ALA A 512 11.66 14.47 7.08
N ASN A 513 11.42 15.79 6.94
CA ASN A 513 10.95 16.38 5.68
C ASN A 513 11.98 16.24 4.55
N THR A 514 13.27 16.43 4.86
CA THR A 514 14.37 16.24 3.89
C THR A 514 14.41 14.79 3.41
N ILE A 515 14.31 13.82 4.32
CA ILE A 515 14.26 12.39 3.96
C ILE A 515 13.04 12.10 3.08
N CYS A 516 11.85 12.58 3.44
CA CYS A 516 10.63 12.38 2.66
C CYS A 516 10.72 13.01 1.25
N ALA A 517 11.48 14.10 1.08
CA ALA A 517 11.67 14.75 -0.21
C ALA A 517 12.70 14.03 -1.11
N VAL A 518 13.68 13.35 -0.52
CA VAL A 518 14.74 12.64 -1.26
C VAL A 518 14.30 11.24 -1.70
N VAL A 519 13.41 10.59 -0.94
CA VAL A 519 12.90 9.26 -1.30
C VAL A 519 12.04 9.30 -2.57
N GLY A 520 12.37 8.43 -3.53
CA GLY A 520 11.65 8.36 -4.80
C GLY A 520 10.45 7.42 -4.82
N ASN A 521 10.39 6.40 -3.97
CA ASN A 521 9.27 5.47 -3.91
C ASN A 521 8.55 5.57 -2.57
N VAL A 522 7.25 5.84 -2.59
CA VAL A 522 6.42 5.90 -1.39
C VAL A 522 5.30 4.87 -1.52
N LEU A 523 5.17 3.99 -0.54
CA LEU A 523 4.11 3.01 -0.42
C LEU A 523 3.43 3.20 0.94
N ALA A 524 2.11 3.10 0.97
CA ALA A 524 1.34 3.25 2.19
C ALA A 524 0.22 2.21 2.28
N GLY A 525 0.12 1.54 3.43
CA GLY A 525 -1.09 0.85 3.86
C GLY A 525 -2.03 1.81 4.58
N SER A 526 -2.91 1.28 5.44
CA SER A 526 -3.80 2.12 6.25
C SER A 526 -3.04 3.01 7.25
N VAL A 527 -3.33 4.31 7.19
CA VAL A 527 -2.83 5.35 8.11
C VAL A 527 -4.00 6.14 8.69
N ARG A 528 -3.85 6.71 9.89
CA ARG A 528 -4.94 7.41 10.58
C ARG A 528 -4.61 8.87 10.89
N ASN A 529 -3.34 9.20 11.04
CA ASN A 529 -2.94 10.55 11.34
C ASN A 529 -3.19 11.52 10.19
N LYS A 530 -3.79 12.67 10.54
CA LYS A 530 -4.17 13.72 9.60
C LYS A 530 -3.00 14.24 8.75
N GLU A 531 -1.84 14.51 9.36
CA GLU A 531 -0.68 15.04 8.64
C GLU A 531 -0.16 14.03 7.61
N THR A 532 -0.16 12.74 7.97
CA THR A 532 0.25 11.67 7.04
C THR A 532 -0.75 11.51 5.90
N LEU A 533 -2.05 11.56 6.18
CA LEU A 533 -3.11 11.50 5.18
C LEU A 533 -3.07 12.69 4.22
N ASP A 534 -2.94 13.91 4.74
CA ASP A 534 -2.85 15.14 3.95
C ASP A 534 -1.60 15.13 3.05
N TRP A 535 -0.49 14.56 3.53
CA TRP A 535 0.74 14.41 2.75
C TRP A 535 0.57 13.39 1.61
N LEU A 536 0.01 12.21 1.88
CA LEU A 536 -0.23 11.18 0.86
C LEU A 536 -1.22 11.65 -0.22
N GLU A 537 -2.34 12.27 0.19
CA GLU A 537 -3.35 12.78 -0.72
C GLU A 537 -2.78 13.84 -1.68
N LYS A 538 -1.92 14.74 -1.17
CA LYS A 538 -1.19 15.71 -2.01
C LYS A 538 -0.14 15.05 -2.91
N LEU A 539 0.54 14.00 -2.41
CA LEU A 539 1.53 13.26 -3.17
C LEU A 539 0.91 12.58 -4.41
N PHE A 540 -0.30 12.01 -4.27
CA PHE A 540 -1.01 11.37 -5.38
C PHE A 540 -1.60 12.35 -6.39
N GLY A 541 -1.80 13.61 -5.98
CA GLY A 541 -2.31 14.67 -6.84
C GLY A 541 -3.82 14.57 -7.11
N LYS A 542 -4.26 15.35 -8.09
CA LYS A 542 -5.68 15.48 -8.45
C LYS A 542 -5.93 15.05 -9.89
N VAL A 543 -7.09 14.47 -10.14
CA VAL A 543 -7.58 14.08 -11.46
C VAL A 543 -8.92 14.76 -11.72
N LYS A 544 -9.20 15.01 -13.00
CA LYS A 544 -10.47 15.58 -13.44
C LYS A 544 -11.51 14.46 -13.41
N GLN A 545 -12.53 14.61 -12.58
CA GLN A 545 -13.62 13.65 -12.41
C GLN A 545 -14.93 14.23 -12.94
N VAL A 546 -15.77 13.37 -13.54
CA VAL A 546 -17.07 13.78 -14.08
C VAL A 546 -18.16 13.53 -13.04
N ASN A 547 -18.74 14.61 -12.53
CA ASN A 547 -19.89 14.56 -11.64
C ASN A 547 -21.17 14.68 -12.46
N GLU A 548 -21.99 13.63 -12.47
CA GLU A 548 -23.37 13.70 -12.94
C GLU A 548 -24.24 14.32 -11.85
N SER A 549 -25.04 15.34 -12.19
CA SER A 549 -26.13 15.79 -11.33
C SER A 549 -27.46 15.70 -12.05
N LEU A 550 -28.45 15.17 -11.34
CA LEU A 550 -29.74 14.85 -11.90
C LEU A 550 -30.80 15.70 -11.22
N SER A 551 -31.30 16.69 -11.95
CA SER A 551 -32.42 17.52 -11.49
C SER A 551 -33.72 16.96 -12.06
N ILE A 552 -34.60 16.55 -11.17
CA ILE A 552 -35.94 16.07 -11.52
C ILE A 552 -36.92 17.16 -11.14
N ASP A 553 -37.48 17.83 -12.15
CA ASP A 553 -38.64 18.69 -11.99
C ASP A 553 -39.89 17.95 -12.50
N ARG A 554 -41.09 18.41 -12.13
CA ARG A 554 -42.39 17.80 -12.51
C ARG A 554 -42.49 17.58 -14.03
N ASN A 555 -41.88 18.44 -14.84
CA ASN A 555 -42.02 18.47 -16.31
C ASN A 555 -40.73 18.19 -17.09
N LYS A 556 -39.57 18.02 -16.42
CA LYS A 556 -38.27 17.80 -17.08
C LYS A 556 -37.30 17.08 -16.15
N THR A 557 -36.66 16.03 -16.66
CA THR A 557 -35.43 15.50 -16.07
C THR A 557 -34.26 16.08 -16.84
N SER A 558 -33.40 16.86 -16.19
CA SER A 558 -32.14 17.32 -16.77
C SER A 558 -30.98 16.64 -16.08
N VAL A 559 -30.14 15.98 -16.87
CA VAL A 559 -28.82 15.54 -16.43
C VAL A 559 -27.85 16.66 -16.80
N SER A 560 -27.14 17.18 -15.81
CA SER A 560 -26.02 18.07 -16.06
C SER A 560 -24.73 17.37 -15.66
N LEU A 561 -23.75 17.42 -16.55
CA LEU A 561 -22.42 16.89 -16.33
C LEU A 561 -21.53 18.07 -15.95
N SER A 562 -20.82 17.95 -14.84
CA SER A 562 -19.84 18.94 -14.41
C SER A 562 -18.52 18.25 -14.11
N GLU A 563 -17.41 18.82 -14.54
CA GLU A 563 -16.10 18.27 -14.25
C GLU A 563 -15.45 19.06 -13.11
N ARG A 564 -14.84 18.34 -12.16
CA ARG A 564 -14.10 18.95 -11.04
C ARG A 564 -12.75 18.27 -10.86
N LEU A 565 -11.77 19.03 -10.38
CA LEU A 565 -10.48 18.48 -9.96
C LEU A 565 -10.61 17.96 -8.53
N GLU A 566 -10.60 16.63 -8.39
CA GLU A 566 -10.67 15.92 -7.12
C GLU A 566 -9.42 15.08 -6.90
N TYR A 567 -9.14 14.69 -5.66
CA TYR A 567 -7.95 13.89 -5.37
C TYR A 567 -8.04 12.50 -5.99
N LEU A 568 -6.93 12.01 -6.54
CA LEU A 568 -6.88 10.69 -7.17
C LEU A 568 -7.20 9.57 -6.18
N ILE A 569 -6.69 9.70 -4.95
CA ILE A 569 -6.95 8.77 -3.86
C ILE A 569 -7.24 9.60 -2.60
N PRO A 570 -8.53 9.73 -2.21
CA PRO A 570 -8.92 10.56 -1.07
C PRO A 570 -8.43 10.01 0.26
N SER A 571 -8.12 10.91 1.20
CA SER A 571 -7.70 10.57 2.57
C SER A 571 -8.61 9.57 3.29
N GLY A 572 -9.94 9.70 3.14
CA GLY A 572 -10.90 8.76 3.73
C GLY A 572 -10.76 7.32 3.21
N LYS A 573 -10.38 7.13 1.95
CA LYS A 573 -10.12 5.80 1.38
C LYS A 573 -8.79 5.23 1.87
N ILE A 574 -7.75 6.06 1.95
CA ILE A 574 -6.45 5.66 2.51
C ILE A 574 -6.62 5.17 3.96
N ALA A 575 -7.39 5.89 4.78
CA ALA A 575 -7.62 5.52 6.16
C ALA A 575 -8.41 4.21 6.33
N SER A 576 -9.26 3.88 5.36
CA SER A 576 -10.11 2.68 5.36
C SER A 576 -9.54 1.48 4.60
N LEU A 577 -8.29 1.58 4.10
CA LEU A 577 -7.58 0.46 3.50
C LEU A 577 -7.54 -0.76 4.43
N ARG A 578 -7.80 -1.92 3.88
CA ARG A 578 -7.73 -3.21 4.59
C ARG A 578 -6.31 -3.74 4.60
N ALA A 579 -6.06 -4.75 5.45
CA ALA A 579 -4.76 -5.41 5.48
C ALA A 579 -4.39 -5.98 4.10
N GLY A 580 -3.20 -5.61 3.61
CA GLY A 580 -2.70 -5.98 2.28
C GLY A 580 -3.18 -5.09 1.14
N GLU A 581 -4.05 -4.12 1.38
CA GLU A 581 -4.32 -3.02 0.43
C GLU A 581 -3.27 -1.92 0.60
N LEU A 582 -2.79 -1.41 -0.53
CA LEU A 582 -1.68 -0.46 -0.62
C LEU A 582 -2.00 0.61 -1.67
N VAL A 583 -1.64 1.82 -1.31
CA VAL A 583 -1.55 2.96 -2.22
C VAL A 583 -0.09 3.42 -2.28
N GLY A 584 0.29 4.17 -3.31
CA GLY A 584 1.67 4.60 -3.41
C GLY A 584 1.96 5.46 -4.62
N MET A 585 3.14 6.06 -4.60
CA MET A 585 3.71 6.84 -5.69
C MET A 585 5.09 6.27 -5.97
N LEU A 586 5.28 5.73 -7.17
CA LEU A 586 6.54 5.11 -7.56
C LEU A 586 7.36 6.07 -8.43
N ALA A 587 8.67 6.02 -8.26
CA ALA A 587 9.58 6.74 -9.12
C ALA A 587 9.70 6.01 -10.47
N GLY A 588 9.21 6.62 -11.55
CA GLY A 588 9.44 6.14 -12.91
C GLY A 588 10.92 6.21 -13.31
N ASP A 589 11.38 5.21 -14.08
CA ASP A 589 12.63 5.29 -14.83
C ASP A 589 12.45 6.15 -16.09
N VAL A 590 13.56 6.50 -16.76
CA VAL A 590 13.55 7.28 -18.00
C VAL A 590 12.73 6.53 -19.06
N VAL A 591 11.68 7.16 -19.56
CA VAL A 591 10.87 6.61 -20.65
C VAL A 591 11.70 6.67 -21.93
N GLU A 592 11.97 5.52 -22.55
CA GLU A 592 12.79 5.41 -23.78
C GLU A 592 12.14 6.13 -24.98
N SER A 593 10.82 6.30 -24.96
CA SER A 593 10.04 7.01 -25.97
C SER A 593 9.11 8.03 -25.31
N PHE A 594 9.35 9.32 -25.55
CA PHE A 594 8.43 10.38 -25.12
C PHE A 594 7.29 10.52 -26.13
N ASP A 595 6.10 10.02 -25.80
CA ASP A 595 4.89 10.08 -26.63
C ASP A 595 3.92 11.21 -26.21
N GLY A 596 4.32 12.02 -25.23
CA GLY A 596 3.53 13.13 -24.68
C GLY A 596 2.32 12.71 -23.84
N ARG A 597 2.11 11.41 -23.58
CA ARG A 597 1.01 10.94 -22.73
C ARG A 597 1.42 10.99 -21.27
N TYR A 598 0.55 11.55 -20.44
CA TYR A 598 0.73 11.52 -18.99
C TYR A 598 0.24 10.17 -18.45
N GLU A 599 1.16 9.40 -17.89
CA GLU A 599 0.85 8.20 -17.10
C GLU A 599 1.18 8.47 -15.63
N SER A 600 0.19 8.31 -14.76
CA SER A 600 0.42 8.42 -13.32
C SER A 600 1.26 7.24 -12.85
N SER A 601 2.28 7.51 -12.04
CA SER A 601 3.05 6.47 -11.33
C SER A 601 2.45 6.13 -9.96
N ALA A 602 1.23 6.62 -9.69
CA ALA A 602 0.46 6.21 -8.53
C ALA A 602 0.03 4.74 -8.64
N ILE A 603 -0.23 4.11 -7.50
CA ILE A 603 -0.81 2.77 -7.40
C ILE A 603 -1.94 2.78 -6.37
N ASN A 604 -2.93 1.92 -6.59
CA ASN A 604 -4.04 1.67 -5.66
C ASN A 604 -4.50 0.22 -5.85
N CYS A 605 -3.99 -0.68 -5.03
CA CYS A 605 -4.11 -2.11 -5.28
C CYS A 605 -4.10 -2.93 -3.99
N ARG A 606 -4.43 -4.21 -4.11
CA ARG A 606 -4.24 -5.20 -3.06
C ARG A 606 -3.11 -6.14 -3.45
N VAL A 607 -2.18 -6.40 -2.54
CA VAL A 607 -1.12 -7.37 -2.76
C VAL A 607 -1.71 -8.78 -2.96
N ASN A 608 -1.21 -9.50 -3.95
CA ASN A 608 -1.74 -10.80 -4.37
C ASN A 608 -0.65 -11.88 -4.32
N LEU A 609 -0.23 -12.22 -3.11
CA LEU A 609 0.76 -13.28 -2.89
C LEU A 609 0.06 -14.64 -2.74
N ASP A 610 0.73 -15.69 -3.22
CA ASP A 610 0.27 -17.07 -3.06
C ASP A 610 0.47 -17.54 -1.61
N LEU A 611 -0.61 -17.44 -0.83
CA LEU A 611 -0.63 -17.80 0.59
C LEU A 611 -0.31 -19.27 0.85
N GLU A 612 -0.71 -20.18 -0.05
CA GLU A 612 -0.41 -21.60 0.12
C GLU A 612 1.08 -21.88 -0.08
N SER A 613 1.70 -21.23 -1.07
CA SER A 613 3.14 -21.33 -1.29
C SER A 613 3.93 -20.78 -0.10
N ILE A 614 3.49 -19.65 0.47
CA ILE A 614 4.14 -19.02 1.61
C ILE A 614 3.99 -19.90 2.86
N ALA A 615 2.80 -20.45 3.12
CA ALA A 615 2.60 -21.35 4.27
C ALA A 615 3.46 -22.62 4.16
N LYS A 616 3.59 -23.19 2.96
CA LYS A 616 4.48 -24.33 2.70
C LYS A 616 5.94 -23.94 2.92
N GLU A 617 6.36 -22.77 2.44
CA GLU A 617 7.70 -22.22 2.66
C GLU A 617 7.99 -22.06 4.17
N GLU A 618 7.10 -21.39 4.92
CA GLU A 618 7.24 -21.15 6.35
C GLU A 618 7.33 -22.45 7.16
N SER A 619 6.57 -23.48 6.78
CA SER A 619 6.63 -24.80 7.43
C SER A 619 8.00 -25.50 7.26
N SER A 620 8.79 -25.08 6.26
CA SER A 620 10.09 -25.65 5.93
C SER A 620 11.28 -24.84 6.44
N TYR A 621 11.03 -23.79 7.24
CA TYR A 621 12.09 -22.94 7.74
C TYR A 621 13.04 -23.70 8.67
N PRO A 622 14.36 -23.67 8.40
CA PRO A 622 15.35 -24.28 9.26
C PRO A 622 15.50 -23.47 10.56
N GLN A 623 16.07 -24.11 11.58
CA GLN A 623 16.46 -23.40 12.79
C GLN A 623 17.57 -22.40 12.49
N MET A 624 17.43 -21.19 13.06
CA MET A 624 18.45 -20.15 12.98
C MET A 624 19.78 -20.62 13.60
N PRO A 625 20.93 -20.16 13.05
CA PRO A 625 22.25 -20.61 13.48
C PRO A 625 22.52 -20.32 14.96
N LEU A 626 23.25 -21.22 15.59
CA LEU A 626 23.87 -21.05 16.91
C LEU A 626 25.37 -20.85 16.69
N TYR A 627 25.94 -19.75 17.18
CA TYR A 627 27.35 -19.43 16.96
C TYR A 627 28.23 -19.80 18.13
N TYR A 628 27.68 -19.76 19.35
CA TYR A 628 28.39 -20.07 20.57
C TYR A 628 27.63 -21.11 21.39
N ASP A 629 28.31 -22.17 21.81
CA ASP A 629 27.83 -23.08 22.83
C ASP A 629 28.56 -22.80 24.15
N PHE A 630 27.83 -22.24 25.11
CA PHE A 630 28.37 -21.91 26.43
C PHE A 630 28.37 -23.10 27.40
N LYS A 631 27.89 -24.29 27.00
CA LYS A 631 27.86 -25.52 27.82
C LYS A 631 27.27 -25.31 29.23
N GLY A 632 26.25 -24.46 29.33
CA GLY A 632 25.60 -24.10 30.60
C GLY A 632 26.31 -23.03 31.45
N ALA A 633 27.53 -22.63 31.10
CA ALA A 633 28.33 -21.64 31.85
C ALA A 633 28.24 -20.20 31.30
N LYS A 634 27.14 -19.87 30.59
CA LYS A 634 26.97 -18.59 29.87
C LYS A 634 27.31 -17.38 30.74
N ARG A 635 26.68 -17.25 31.91
CA ARG A 635 26.88 -16.10 32.79
C ARG A 635 28.33 -15.94 33.23
N GLN A 636 28.99 -17.04 33.60
CA GLN A 636 30.39 -17.01 34.03
C GLN A 636 31.31 -16.51 32.90
N VAL A 637 31.15 -17.01 31.67
CA VAL A 637 31.95 -16.58 30.51
C VAL A 637 31.76 -15.08 30.24
N LEU A 638 30.52 -14.58 30.31
CA LEU A 638 30.25 -13.17 30.10
C LEU A 638 30.85 -12.29 31.21
N GLU A 639 30.76 -12.71 32.48
CA GLU A 639 31.38 -12.03 33.62
C GLU A 639 32.91 -12.02 33.53
N GLU A 640 33.52 -13.13 33.11
CA GLU A 640 34.97 -13.21 32.90
C GLU A 640 35.43 -12.26 31.80
N ASN A 641 34.71 -12.20 30.66
CA ASN A 641 34.98 -11.23 29.60
C ASN A 641 34.83 -9.77 30.09
N PHE A 642 33.78 -9.49 30.86
CA PHE A 642 33.57 -8.17 31.46
C PHE A 642 34.73 -7.77 32.39
N ARG A 643 35.14 -8.67 33.29
CA ARG A 643 36.29 -8.44 34.19
C ARG A 643 37.60 -8.31 33.42
N ARG A 644 37.79 -9.07 32.34
CA ARG A 644 38.98 -8.96 31.48
C ARG A 644 39.10 -7.56 30.90
N ILE A 645 38.04 -7.05 30.29
CA ILE A 645 38.02 -5.72 29.64
C ILE A 645 38.31 -4.61 30.65
N ASN A 646 37.70 -4.66 31.84
CA ASN A 646 37.98 -3.66 32.89
C ASN A 646 39.43 -3.73 33.40
N ARG A 647 40.01 -4.94 33.47
CA ARG A 647 41.41 -5.12 33.84
C ARG A 647 42.35 -4.58 32.76
N GLU A 648 42.04 -4.82 31.49
CA GLU A 648 42.79 -4.31 30.33
C GLU A 648 42.85 -2.77 30.35
N ILE A 649 41.73 -2.09 30.64
CA ILE A 649 41.70 -0.63 30.81
C ILE A 649 42.46 -0.17 32.06
N SER A 650 42.33 -0.88 33.18
CA SER A 650 43.07 -0.53 34.40
C SER A 650 44.59 -0.60 34.19
N GLN A 651 45.05 -1.59 33.42
CA GLN A 651 46.45 -1.74 33.03
C GLN A 651 46.89 -0.62 32.08
N LEU A 652 46.07 -0.27 31.09
CA LEU A 652 46.33 0.85 30.18
C LEU A 652 46.52 2.16 30.94
N ILE A 653 45.63 2.46 31.89
CA ILE A 653 45.68 3.69 32.68
C ILE A 653 46.92 3.73 33.59
N ALA A 654 47.36 2.59 34.11
CA ALA A 654 48.57 2.52 34.94
C ALA A 654 49.85 2.95 34.19
N CYS A 655 49.84 2.93 32.85
CA CYS A 655 50.94 3.46 32.03
C CYS A 655 51.01 5.00 32.01
N PHE A 656 49.94 5.68 32.44
CA PHE A 656 49.83 7.14 32.48
C PHE A 656 49.60 7.60 33.92
N PRO A 657 50.64 7.56 34.78
CA PRO A 657 50.52 7.99 36.16
C PRO A 657 50.06 9.44 36.21
N SER A 658 49.12 9.73 37.11
CA SER A 658 48.66 11.08 37.32
C SER A 658 49.76 11.95 37.91
N ALA A 659 49.79 13.21 37.47
CA ALA A 659 50.80 14.20 37.85
C ALA A 659 50.49 14.87 39.20
#